data_AF-A0A1B7WBJ5-F1
#
_entry.id   AF-A0A1B7WBJ5-F1
#
_cell.length_a   1.000
_cell.length_b   1.000
_cell.length_c   1.000
_cell.angle_alpha   90.00
_cell.angle_beta   90.00
_cell.angle_gamma   90.00
#
_symmetry.space_group_name_H-M   'P 1'
#
loop_
_entity.id
_entity.type
_entity.pdbx_description
1 polymer ?
#
loop_
_entity_poly.entity_id
_entity_poly.type
_entity_poly.pdbx_seq_one_letter_code
_entity_poly.pdbx_strand_id
1 'polypeptide(L)'
;VTTGSLTKSVTNSPKDTAYNNLAYVRRINKLIDAQIAADSTGVNDPTEVKKGLGLKKIALGITFDDTETTKYRRQQLEIYFKRRTRRVPYTEVAFGATETYPNSLLQGSADTLRPIDSWVYPTDPTDGKTGDSYTKLSLNISGTSLEPKASDPKELKKNSGIEGLLGDRVLVSNNLPELRWDTSKNQFIGSYIEDTQDITGIKWDLPSGTTQTRTRPSLVRNLADIGSTERDGDWELAAAKVPTSTTGPVGGLRVVTGAGVYLSKDDTPGSIISTNKEILSDIEGMYHDTTPYLKMRATAVYHYQSTGYNAQTPKPIACVSSYYDPTDNKSYKNMDSLPNASNLEKDKDGKSNRGIVYPAPTRTESYYSSVLTYLSELKYNNGRLIDDGLLARALAKTTTNRTISEQSAIDAQICALQILDGSLSPNDSVIPHGAIFEAFFSDQRENKKVRATVLDLNLLRTKTIGGSEYLLPNSGIIYATRDDALPDISAGNTDDEKLESPVDYVDDSTRRPSAIILINGGKLGRTNSYKEEEKGLTLATNLPTYIKGDFNLHTQEEFTQTLVESWSNFYTRTTFNNNFACRADDSRFLNCKTGDEWRPANILADAVTLLSGDFDFDFKELGYTIGSQQTANKDTTFNLIIAAGDNPAQPTVDNGGLNNLVRVIENWTSNKIKLNGAFMQVKKSAYATGTNPPQPINNPPTRQWRYDVGLLFQLPDLFATKLTVTPAEPPDEYLREVSRGDTWVQTLLCAKETSTNNFAIEDKKQRPDSCQ
;
A
#
# COMPACT_ATOMS: atom_id res chain seq x y z
N VAL A 1 -10.24 -15.45 24.84
CA VAL A 1 -9.29 -14.93 25.83
C VAL A 1 -10.04 -14.04 26.79
N THR A 2 -9.98 -14.30 28.10
CA THR A 2 -10.53 -13.40 29.11
C THR A 2 -9.37 -12.56 29.66
N THR A 3 -9.23 -11.33 29.16
CA THR A 3 -8.52 -10.29 29.90
C THR A 3 -9.44 -9.83 31.03
N GLY A 4 -8.90 -9.36 32.16
CA GLY A 4 -9.71 -8.79 33.25
C GLY A 4 -10.59 -7.61 32.79
N SER A 5 -11.31 -6.98 33.72
CA SER A 5 -12.08 -5.73 33.46
C SER A 5 -11.23 -4.74 32.64
N LEU A 6 -11.48 -4.64 31.34
CA LEU A 6 -10.76 -3.75 30.44
C LEU A 6 -11.02 -2.30 30.88
N THR A 7 -9.95 -1.55 31.17
CA THR A 7 -10.06 -0.12 31.42
C THR A 7 -10.41 0.59 30.12
N LYS A 8 -11.56 1.29 30.10
CA LYS A 8 -12.08 1.98 28.91
C LYS A 8 -12.09 3.49 29.15
N SER A 9 -11.68 4.26 28.15
CA SER A 9 -11.75 5.73 28.22
C SER A 9 -13.15 6.31 27.96
N VAL A 10 -14.06 5.48 27.46
CA VAL A 10 -15.48 5.80 27.22
C VAL A 10 -16.35 4.66 27.73
N THR A 11 -17.61 4.94 28.08
CA THR A 11 -18.55 3.93 28.61
C THR A 11 -19.19 3.09 27.50
N ASN A 12 -19.16 3.56 26.26
CA ASN A 12 -19.71 2.89 25.08
C ASN A 12 -19.05 1.53 24.81
N SER A 13 -19.76 0.66 24.07
CA SER A 13 -19.20 -0.64 23.69
C SER A 13 -18.13 -0.49 22.59
N PRO A 14 -17.21 -1.47 22.44
CA PRO A 14 -16.24 -1.45 21.33
C PRO A 14 -16.89 -1.29 19.95
N LYS A 15 -18.04 -1.92 19.73
CA LYS A 15 -18.83 -1.80 18.48
C LYS A 15 -19.27 -0.36 18.21
N ASP A 16 -19.71 0.34 19.24
CA ASP A 16 -20.19 1.73 19.15
C ASP A 16 -19.05 2.72 18.91
N THR A 17 -17.86 2.41 19.43
CA THR A 17 -16.65 3.23 19.30
C THR A 17 -15.89 3.04 17.99
N ALA A 18 -16.14 1.93 17.28
CA ALA A 18 -15.47 1.66 16.00
C ALA A 18 -15.86 2.70 14.94
N TYR A 19 -14.93 2.96 14.01
CA TYR A 19 -15.11 4.02 13.02
C TYR A 19 -15.92 3.55 11.80
N ASN A 20 -16.95 4.32 11.47
CA ASN A 20 -17.69 4.26 10.23
C ASN A 20 -16.92 5.03 9.14
N ASN A 21 -16.08 4.31 8.38
CA ASN A 21 -15.24 4.92 7.35
C ASN A 21 -16.05 5.51 6.20
N LEU A 22 -17.18 4.90 5.81
CA LEU A 22 -18.07 5.43 4.77
C LEU A 22 -18.61 6.81 5.16
N ALA A 23 -19.13 6.94 6.38
CA ALA A 23 -19.63 8.23 6.87
C ALA A 23 -18.51 9.28 6.92
N TYR A 24 -17.30 8.89 7.34
CA TYR A 24 -16.15 9.80 7.32
C TYR A 24 -15.78 10.26 5.91
N VAL A 25 -15.65 9.35 4.94
CA VAL A 25 -15.32 9.69 3.54
C VAL A 25 -16.40 10.58 2.95
N ARG A 26 -17.69 10.27 3.15
CA ARG A 26 -18.81 11.10 2.70
C ARG A 26 -18.76 12.52 3.27
N ARG A 27 -18.44 12.68 4.56
CA ARG A 27 -18.25 14.01 5.16
C ARG A 27 -17.10 14.77 4.51
N ILE A 28 -15.98 14.11 4.21
CA ILE A 28 -14.86 14.73 3.48
C ILE A 28 -15.31 15.17 2.08
N ASN A 29 -15.96 14.30 1.31
CA ASN A 29 -16.51 14.63 -0.02
C ASN A 29 -17.45 15.84 0.06
N LYS A 30 -18.37 15.87 1.03
CA LYS A 30 -19.29 17.00 1.23
C LYS A 30 -18.60 18.31 1.60
N LEU A 31 -17.50 18.28 2.36
CA LEU A 31 -16.71 19.47 2.67
C LEU A 31 -16.01 20.03 1.42
N ILE A 32 -15.46 19.14 0.59
CA ILE A 32 -14.82 19.50 -0.68
C ILE A 32 -15.86 20.11 -1.63
N ASP A 33 -17.00 19.45 -1.81
CA ASP A 33 -18.10 19.92 -2.67
C ASP A 33 -18.62 21.28 -2.21
N ALA A 34 -18.81 21.47 -0.89
CA ALA A 34 -19.23 22.74 -0.33
C ALA A 34 -18.23 23.87 -0.63
N GLN A 35 -16.92 23.58 -0.57
CA GLN A 35 -15.88 24.58 -0.85
C GLN A 35 -15.83 24.90 -2.35
N ILE A 36 -15.93 23.90 -3.22
CA ILE A 36 -15.94 24.10 -4.67
C ILE A 36 -17.21 24.87 -5.10
N ALA A 37 -18.35 24.60 -4.48
CA ALA A 37 -19.59 25.32 -4.75
C ALA A 37 -19.53 26.77 -4.23
N ALA A 38 -18.89 27.02 -3.09
CA ALA A 38 -18.72 28.35 -2.53
C ALA A 38 -17.68 29.20 -3.31
N ASP A 39 -16.67 28.55 -3.89
CA ASP A 39 -15.65 29.18 -4.71
C ASP A 39 -15.20 28.23 -5.82
N SER A 40 -15.78 28.38 -7.01
CA SER A 40 -15.41 27.57 -8.18
C SER A 40 -13.99 27.86 -8.69
N THR A 41 -13.44 29.05 -8.39
CA THR A 41 -12.12 29.49 -8.88
C THR A 41 -10.97 29.04 -7.98
N GLY A 42 -11.24 28.76 -6.70
CA GLY A 42 -10.22 28.42 -5.71
C GLY A 42 -9.36 29.60 -5.24
N VAL A 43 -9.74 30.85 -5.56
CA VAL A 43 -9.04 32.06 -5.09
C VAL A 43 -9.00 32.12 -3.55
N ASN A 44 -10.10 31.72 -2.91
CA ASN A 44 -10.30 31.68 -1.47
C ASN A 44 -9.93 30.33 -0.85
N ASP A 45 -9.31 29.42 -1.61
CA ASP A 45 -8.74 28.22 -1.01
C ASP A 45 -7.59 28.58 -0.06
N PRO A 46 -7.37 27.76 0.98
CA PRO A 46 -6.22 27.90 1.87
C PRO A 46 -4.89 27.96 1.11
N THR A 47 -3.92 28.70 1.63
CA THR A 47 -2.59 28.83 1.06
C THR A 47 -1.90 27.48 0.91
N GLU A 48 -2.12 26.55 1.85
CA GLU A 48 -1.63 25.16 1.80
C GLU A 48 -2.15 24.41 0.56
N VAL A 49 -3.45 24.54 0.25
CA VAL A 49 -4.11 23.90 -0.91
C VAL A 49 -3.54 24.46 -2.21
N LYS A 50 -3.43 25.79 -2.32
CA LYS A 50 -2.85 26.47 -3.49
C LYS A 50 -1.40 26.08 -3.72
N LYS A 51 -0.60 26.01 -2.65
CA LYS A 51 0.80 25.56 -2.71
C LYS A 51 0.90 24.11 -3.17
N GLY A 52 0.07 23.22 -2.60
CA GLY A 52 0.02 21.81 -3.00
C GLY A 52 -0.33 21.63 -4.47
N LEU A 53 -1.31 22.38 -4.98
CA LEU A 53 -1.68 22.38 -6.39
C LEU A 53 -0.52 22.86 -7.29
N GLY A 54 0.16 23.93 -6.89
CA GLY A 54 1.35 24.43 -7.60
C GLY A 54 2.51 23.43 -7.63
N LEU A 55 2.78 22.75 -6.51
CA LEU A 55 3.78 21.70 -6.43
C LEU A 55 3.41 20.50 -7.30
N LYS A 56 2.14 20.09 -7.33
CA LYS A 56 1.67 19.01 -8.20
C LYS A 56 1.85 19.36 -9.67
N LYS A 57 1.52 20.59 -10.07
CA LYS A 57 1.74 21.09 -11.43
C LYS A 57 3.21 21.02 -11.85
N ILE A 58 4.12 21.47 -10.97
CA ILE A 58 5.57 21.40 -11.20
C ILE A 58 6.04 19.95 -11.32
N ALA A 59 5.55 19.07 -10.45
CA ALA A 59 5.96 17.66 -10.41
C ALA A 59 5.53 16.90 -11.67
N LEU A 60 4.34 17.19 -12.21
CA LEU A 60 3.83 16.57 -13.43
C LEU A 60 4.42 17.19 -14.72
N GLY A 61 4.89 18.44 -14.66
CA GLY A 61 5.47 19.12 -15.82
C GLY A 61 4.47 19.48 -16.92
N ILE A 62 3.17 19.56 -16.59
CA ILE A 62 2.10 19.89 -17.53
C ILE A 62 1.40 21.20 -17.20
N THR A 63 0.68 21.75 -18.18
CA THR A 63 -0.33 22.79 -17.97
C THR A 63 -1.65 22.13 -17.63
N PHE A 64 -2.23 22.50 -16.48
CA PHE A 64 -3.56 22.04 -16.08
C PHE A 64 -4.63 22.77 -16.88
N ASP A 65 -5.52 22.00 -17.49
CA ASP A 65 -6.83 22.47 -17.94
C ASP A 65 -7.85 22.45 -16.78
N ASP A 66 -9.13 22.70 -17.08
CA ASP A 66 -10.20 22.70 -16.08
C ASP A 66 -10.41 21.33 -15.42
N THR A 67 -10.17 20.24 -16.15
CA THR A 67 -10.28 18.86 -15.67
C THR A 67 -9.16 18.55 -14.69
N GLU A 68 -7.90 18.81 -15.06
CA GLU A 68 -6.77 18.62 -14.13
C GLU A 68 -6.85 19.55 -12.92
N THR A 69 -7.24 20.81 -13.15
CA THR A 69 -7.39 21.77 -12.07
C THR A 69 -8.42 21.27 -11.07
N THR A 70 -9.58 20.81 -11.53
CA THR A 70 -10.64 20.28 -10.66
C THR A 70 -10.16 19.02 -9.91
N LYS A 71 -9.60 18.04 -10.62
CA LYS A 71 -9.10 16.78 -10.03
C LYS A 71 -8.06 17.03 -8.94
N TYR A 72 -6.99 17.75 -9.27
CA TYR A 72 -5.90 17.97 -8.32
C TYR A 72 -6.29 18.95 -7.21
N ARG A 73 -7.20 19.90 -7.45
CA ARG A 73 -7.78 20.74 -6.40
C ARG A 73 -8.59 19.91 -5.40
N ARG A 74 -9.43 18.98 -5.86
CA ARG A 74 -10.16 18.04 -4.97
C ARG A 74 -9.19 17.24 -4.10
N GLN A 75 -8.12 16.68 -4.68
CA GLN A 75 -7.09 15.95 -3.92
C GLN A 75 -6.41 16.82 -2.84
N GLN A 76 -6.09 18.09 -3.15
CA GLN A 76 -5.49 18.98 -2.15
C GLN A 76 -6.48 19.39 -1.05
N LEU A 77 -7.75 19.60 -1.39
CA LEU A 77 -8.81 19.86 -0.40
C LEU A 77 -9.08 18.62 0.48
N GLU A 78 -9.00 17.42 -0.08
CA GLU A 78 -9.10 16.17 0.68
C GLU A 78 -8.01 16.07 1.75
N ILE A 79 -6.74 16.30 1.37
CA ILE A 79 -5.62 16.35 2.32
C ILE A 79 -5.88 17.41 3.39
N TYR A 80 -6.34 18.60 2.99
CA TYR A 80 -6.61 19.72 3.89
C TYR A 80 -7.70 19.39 4.93
N PHE A 81 -8.84 18.84 4.50
CA PHE A 81 -9.96 18.52 5.36
C PHE A 81 -9.70 17.27 6.21
N LYS A 82 -9.01 16.25 5.71
CA LYS A 82 -8.63 15.06 6.52
C LYS A 82 -7.84 15.43 7.78
N ARG A 83 -6.98 16.47 7.70
CA ARG A 83 -6.22 16.97 8.86
C ARG A 83 -7.09 17.70 9.89
N ARG A 84 -8.30 18.15 9.51
CA ARG A 84 -9.18 19.02 10.32
C ARG A 84 -10.51 18.36 10.70
N THR A 85 -10.80 17.17 10.20
CA THR A 85 -12.04 16.43 10.45
C THR A 85 -11.73 15.16 11.24
N ARG A 86 -12.41 14.96 12.38
CA ARG A 86 -12.28 13.73 13.19
C ARG A 86 -12.97 12.53 12.53
N ARG A 87 -12.61 11.33 12.93
CA ARG A 87 -13.30 10.10 12.48
C ARG A 87 -14.74 10.05 13.02
N VAL A 88 -15.59 9.26 12.39
CA VAL A 88 -17.01 9.11 12.74
C VAL A 88 -17.22 7.76 13.43
N PRO A 89 -17.58 7.69 14.73
CA PRO A 89 -17.91 6.44 15.38
C PRO A 89 -19.31 5.94 14.99
N TYR A 90 -19.55 4.63 15.06
CA TYR A 90 -20.86 4.04 14.75
C TYR A 90 -21.98 4.51 15.68
N THR A 91 -21.67 4.93 16.90
CA THR A 91 -22.67 5.55 17.78
C THR A 91 -23.20 6.88 17.23
N GLU A 92 -22.41 7.60 16.42
CA GLU A 92 -22.80 8.87 15.83
C GLU A 92 -23.64 8.64 14.57
N VAL A 93 -23.10 7.82 13.66
CA VAL A 93 -23.72 7.39 12.41
C VAL A 93 -23.68 5.86 12.35
N ALA A 94 -24.84 5.25 12.61
CA ALA A 94 -24.97 3.79 12.63
C ALA A 94 -24.64 3.17 11.27
N PHE A 95 -24.25 1.89 11.31
CA PHE A 95 -24.02 1.11 10.09
C PHE A 95 -25.27 1.11 9.20
N GLY A 96 -25.11 1.38 7.90
CA GLY A 96 -26.21 1.42 6.93
C GLY A 96 -27.17 2.61 7.06
N ALA A 97 -26.94 3.53 8.01
CA ALA A 97 -27.78 4.71 8.17
C ALA A 97 -27.43 5.80 7.14
N THR A 98 -28.46 6.46 6.62
CA THR A 98 -28.31 7.70 5.84
C THR A 98 -28.12 8.87 6.80
N GLU A 99 -27.01 9.61 6.65
CA GLU A 99 -26.75 10.81 7.43
C GLU A 99 -27.46 12.03 6.83
N THR A 100 -28.14 12.81 7.67
CA THR A 100 -28.67 14.13 7.29
C THR A 100 -27.63 15.20 7.57
N TYR A 101 -27.23 15.95 6.54
CA TYR A 101 -26.21 16.97 6.65
C TYR A 101 -26.79 18.34 7.06
N PRO A 102 -26.11 19.12 7.92
CA PRO A 102 -26.47 20.51 8.20
C PRO A 102 -26.41 21.38 6.94
N ASN A 103 -27.20 22.46 6.90
CA ASN A 103 -27.23 23.39 5.76
C ASN A 103 -25.89 24.09 5.49
N SER A 104 -25.13 24.40 6.55
CA SER A 104 -23.77 24.92 6.44
C SER A 104 -22.78 23.88 6.95
N LEU A 105 -21.79 23.55 6.12
CA LEU A 105 -20.75 22.57 6.44
C LEU A 105 -19.39 23.21 6.72
N LEU A 106 -19.23 24.48 6.35
CA LEU A 106 -17.96 25.20 6.40
C LEU A 106 -18.05 26.41 7.34
N GLN A 107 -16.93 26.72 7.97
CA GLN A 107 -16.69 27.95 8.71
C GLN A 107 -15.39 28.59 8.21
N GLY A 108 -15.30 29.92 8.32
CA GLY A 108 -14.12 30.67 7.86
C GLY A 108 -13.94 30.65 6.35
N SER A 109 -12.83 31.23 5.89
CA SER A 109 -12.39 31.27 4.50
C SER A 109 -10.87 31.39 4.42
N ALA A 110 -10.29 31.13 3.25
CA ALA A 110 -8.83 31.13 3.05
C ALA A 110 -8.13 30.31 4.15
N ASP A 111 -7.14 30.87 4.83
CA ASP A 111 -6.36 30.16 5.85
C ASP A 111 -7.11 29.88 7.16
N THR A 112 -8.38 30.30 7.28
CA THR A 112 -9.27 29.98 8.40
C THR A 112 -10.35 28.95 8.07
N LEU A 113 -10.41 28.50 6.80
CA LEU A 113 -11.40 27.55 6.30
C LEU A 113 -11.36 26.25 7.09
N ARG A 114 -12.52 25.79 7.57
CA ARG A 114 -12.63 24.56 8.36
C ARG A 114 -14.02 23.96 8.31
N PRO A 115 -14.17 22.67 8.67
CA PRO A 115 -15.49 22.07 8.91
C PRO A 115 -16.22 22.76 10.06
N ILE A 116 -17.53 22.53 10.16
CA ILE A 116 -18.31 22.83 11.38
C ILE A 116 -17.73 22.13 12.61
N ASP A 117 -17.88 22.76 13.77
CA ASP A 117 -17.28 22.28 15.02
C ASP A 117 -17.69 20.84 15.40
N SER A 118 -18.92 20.42 15.07
CA SER A 118 -19.37 19.05 15.33
C SER A 118 -18.58 17.99 14.57
N TRP A 119 -17.94 18.34 13.45
CA TRP A 119 -17.09 17.46 12.64
C TRP A 119 -15.59 17.63 12.93
N VAL A 120 -15.21 18.67 13.67
CA VAL A 120 -13.84 18.90 14.15
C VAL A 120 -13.65 18.27 15.53
N TYR A 121 -14.54 18.56 16.48
CA TYR A 121 -14.35 18.19 17.88
C TYR A 121 -15.07 16.89 18.24
N PRO A 122 -14.47 16.04 19.10
CA PRO A 122 -15.12 14.82 19.55
C PRO A 122 -16.19 15.07 20.62
N THR A 123 -16.02 16.14 21.38
CA THR A 123 -16.93 16.63 22.43
C THR A 123 -17.02 18.15 22.31
N ASP A 124 -17.96 18.76 23.04
CA ASP A 124 -18.10 20.20 23.09
C ASP A 124 -16.77 20.89 23.44
N PRO A 125 -16.27 21.83 22.61
CA PRO A 125 -15.01 22.50 22.87
C PRO A 125 -15.07 23.43 24.08
N THR A 126 -16.26 23.80 24.57
CA THR A 126 -16.41 24.63 25.77
C THR A 126 -16.13 23.88 27.07
N ASP A 127 -16.29 22.54 27.08
CA ASP A 127 -16.09 21.72 28.27
C ASP A 127 -15.16 20.50 28.09
N GLY A 128 -14.85 20.11 26.85
CA GLY A 128 -13.98 18.98 26.52
C GLY A 128 -14.55 17.60 26.90
N LYS A 129 -15.82 17.49 27.28
CA LYS A 129 -16.42 16.25 27.80
C LYS A 129 -17.80 15.87 27.24
N THR A 130 -18.61 16.83 26.80
CA THR A 130 -19.99 16.55 26.37
C THR A 130 -20.06 16.09 24.91
N GLY A 131 -20.54 14.86 24.66
CA GLY A 131 -20.52 14.23 23.33
C GLY A 131 -21.77 14.41 22.46
N ASP A 132 -22.91 14.82 23.01
CA ASP A 132 -24.25 14.63 22.40
C ASP A 132 -24.43 15.22 20.99
N SER A 133 -23.94 16.44 20.75
CA SER A 133 -23.97 17.11 19.43
C SER A 133 -22.70 16.87 18.59
N TYR A 134 -21.83 15.98 19.05
CA TYR A 134 -20.51 15.68 18.48
C TYR A 134 -20.40 14.18 18.19
N THR A 135 -19.49 13.44 18.84
CA THR A 135 -19.33 11.99 18.60
C THR A 135 -20.40 11.11 19.22
N LYS A 136 -21.23 11.64 20.15
CA LYS A 136 -22.14 10.90 21.02
C LYS A 136 -21.45 9.85 21.92
N LEU A 137 -20.12 9.89 22.03
CA LEU A 137 -19.37 9.08 22.97
C LEU A 137 -19.41 9.72 24.36
N SER A 138 -19.60 8.89 25.39
CA SER A 138 -19.60 9.33 26.79
C SER A 138 -18.26 8.95 27.43
N LEU A 139 -17.51 9.95 27.88
CA LEU A 139 -16.26 9.73 28.61
C LEU A 139 -16.51 8.93 29.89
N ASN A 140 -15.61 8.00 30.22
CA ASN A 140 -15.72 7.18 31.42
C ASN A 140 -15.23 7.93 32.66
N ILE A 141 -16.08 8.82 33.16
CA ILE A 141 -15.81 9.74 34.26
C ILE A 141 -16.38 9.20 35.57
N SER A 142 -15.57 9.26 36.63
CA SER A 142 -16.01 8.98 38.00
C SER A 142 -15.60 10.12 38.92
N GLY A 143 -16.58 10.96 39.30
CA GLY A 143 -16.32 12.18 40.08
C GLY A 143 -15.47 13.17 39.27
N THR A 144 -14.26 13.47 39.75
CA THR A 144 -13.30 14.36 39.08
C THR A 144 -12.20 13.60 38.33
N SER A 145 -12.33 12.29 38.14
CA SER A 145 -11.35 11.42 37.48
C SER A 145 -11.90 10.85 36.17
N LEU A 146 -11.00 10.50 35.25
CA LEU A 146 -11.31 9.92 33.94
C LEU A 146 -10.48 8.64 33.74
N GLU A 147 -11.07 7.60 33.18
CA GLU A 147 -10.32 6.39 32.84
C GLU A 147 -9.61 6.51 31.47
N PRO A 148 -8.47 5.83 31.25
CA PRO A 148 -7.61 5.29 32.30
C PRO A 148 -7.08 6.43 33.18
N LYS A 149 -7.01 6.18 34.49
CA LYS A 149 -6.38 7.13 35.43
C LYS A 149 -4.96 7.44 35.00
N ALA A 150 -4.55 8.71 35.11
CA ALA A 150 -3.26 9.18 34.64
C ALA A 150 -2.67 10.28 35.54
N SER A 151 -1.35 10.33 35.61
CA SER A 151 -0.57 11.35 36.29
C SER A 151 -0.45 12.60 35.43
N ASP A 152 -0.34 13.77 36.06
CA ASP A 152 0.04 15.01 35.35
C ASP A 152 1.40 14.78 34.66
N PRO A 153 1.52 14.96 33.32
CA PRO A 153 2.76 14.74 32.58
C PRO A 153 3.96 15.50 33.15
N LYS A 154 3.74 16.71 33.70
CA LYS A 154 4.82 17.50 34.33
C LYS A 154 5.32 16.86 35.61
N GLU A 155 4.42 16.26 36.38
CA GLU A 155 4.76 15.57 37.63
C GLU A 155 5.38 14.19 37.36
N LEU A 156 4.90 13.48 36.32
CA LEU A 156 5.53 12.25 35.84
C LEU A 156 6.99 12.49 35.42
N LYS A 157 7.25 13.57 34.67
CA LYS A 157 8.62 13.97 34.26
C LYS A 157 9.51 14.30 35.46
N LYS A 158 8.96 14.99 36.48
CA LYS A 158 9.70 15.26 37.74
C LYS A 158 10.07 13.98 38.48
N ASN A 159 9.24 12.94 38.41
CA ASN A 159 9.46 11.65 39.05
C ASN A 159 10.23 10.67 38.16
N SER A 160 11.18 11.16 37.36
CA SER A 160 12.04 10.34 36.48
C SER A 160 11.27 9.47 35.47
N GLY A 161 10.04 9.87 35.08
CA GLY A 161 9.23 9.11 34.14
C GLY A 161 8.68 7.79 34.70
N ILE A 162 8.70 7.58 36.03
CA ILE A 162 8.18 6.36 36.65
C ILE A 162 6.66 6.33 36.55
N GLU A 163 6.14 5.59 35.57
CA GLU A 163 4.70 5.36 35.36
C GLU A 163 4.10 4.59 36.53
N GLY A 164 3.15 5.20 37.25
CA GLY A 164 2.45 4.63 38.40
C GLY A 164 1.01 4.20 38.09
N LEU A 165 0.43 4.71 37.00
CA LEU A 165 -0.92 4.41 36.55
C LEU A 165 -0.92 3.88 35.12
N LEU A 166 -1.96 3.13 34.75
CA LEU A 166 -2.10 2.60 33.39
C LEU A 166 -2.14 3.72 32.34
N GLY A 167 -2.80 4.85 32.64
CA GLY A 167 -2.89 5.99 31.75
C GLY A 167 -1.56 6.72 31.54
N ASP A 168 -0.54 6.48 32.35
CA ASP A 168 0.80 7.04 32.14
C ASP A 168 1.50 6.41 30.93
N ARG A 169 1.03 5.23 30.47
CA ARG A 169 1.63 4.43 29.41
C ARG A 169 0.98 4.58 28.05
N VAL A 170 -0.15 5.29 28.02
CA VAL A 170 -0.96 5.47 26.81
C VAL A 170 -1.36 6.92 26.69
N LEU A 171 -1.13 7.49 25.51
CA LEU A 171 -1.66 8.80 25.19
C LEU A 171 -3.09 8.62 24.66
N VAL A 172 -4.05 9.34 25.25
CA VAL A 172 -5.47 9.24 24.89
C VAL A 172 -5.96 10.57 24.33
N SER A 173 -6.27 10.59 23.03
CA SER A 173 -6.74 11.80 22.32
C SER A 173 -8.26 11.92 22.22
N ASN A 174 -8.99 10.82 22.48
CA ASN A 174 -10.43 10.71 22.25
C ASN A 174 -10.89 11.23 20.87
N ASN A 175 -10.19 10.85 19.80
CA ASN A 175 -10.56 11.19 18.41
C ASN A 175 -10.45 12.69 18.06
N LEU A 176 -9.54 13.46 18.69
CA LEU A 176 -9.19 14.78 18.17
C LEU A 176 -8.47 14.65 16.80
N PRO A 177 -8.78 15.51 15.83
CA PRO A 177 -8.07 15.56 14.55
C PRO A 177 -6.67 16.16 14.74
N GLU A 178 -5.85 16.12 13.69
CA GLU A 178 -4.50 16.69 13.73
C GLU A 178 -4.54 18.19 14.04
N LEU A 179 -5.42 18.94 13.38
CA LEU A 179 -5.56 20.38 13.51
C LEU A 179 -6.99 20.77 13.90
N ARG A 180 -7.12 21.69 14.85
CA ARG A 180 -8.39 22.26 15.31
C ARG A 180 -8.27 23.76 15.53
N TRP A 181 -9.37 24.48 15.43
CA TRP A 181 -9.37 25.95 15.48
C TRP A 181 -9.47 26.48 16.92
N ASP A 182 -8.44 27.16 17.40
CA ASP A 182 -8.47 27.85 18.69
C ASP A 182 -8.98 29.28 18.49
N THR A 183 -10.19 29.55 18.98
CA THR A 183 -10.83 30.87 18.88
C THR A 183 -10.12 31.94 19.70
N SER A 184 -9.46 31.58 20.80
CA SER A 184 -8.72 32.52 21.65
C SER A 184 -7.41 32.97 21.00
N LYS A 185 -6.77 32.07 20.24
CA LYS A 185 -5.53 32.33 19.51
C LYS A 185 -5.75 32.74 18.05
N ASN A 186 -6.98 32.60 17.54
CA ASN A 186 -7.36 32.84 16.15
C ASN A 186 -6.47 32.08 15.14
N GLN A 187 -6.16 30.82 15.44
CA GLN A 187 -5.29 29.97 14.61
C GLN A 187 -5.61 28.47 14.78
N PHE A 188 -5.13 27.65 13.85
CA PHE A 188 -5.13 26.19 14.03
C PHE A 188 -4.04 25.76 15.03
N ILE A 189 -4.40 24.83 15.92
CA ILE A 189 -3.51 24.19 16.90
C ILE A 189 -3.62 22.66 16.80
N GLY A 190 -2.66 21.94 17.38
CA GLY A 190 -2.67 20.47 17.45
C GLY A 190 -1.42 19.81 16.86
N SER A 191 -0.56 20.57 16.18
CA SER A 191 0.74 20.11 15.66
C SER A 191 1.71 19.71 16.78
N TYR A 192 1.54 20.27 17.97
CA TYR A 192 2.41 20.03 19.10
C TYR A 192 1.67 19.32 20.24
N ILE A 193 2.39 18.58 21.08
CA ILE A 193 1.77 17.79 22.17
C ILE A 193 1.26 18.69 23.31
N GLU A 194 1.79 19.89 23.42
CA GLU A 194 1.35 20.95 24.33
C GLU A 194 0.03 21.61 23.92
N ASP A 195 -0.41 21.46 22.66
CA ASP A 195 -1.69 21.97 22.16
C ASP A 195 -2.87 21.11 22.65
N THR A 196 -3.09 21.14 23.96
CA THR A 196 -4.07 20.27 24.63
C THR A 196 -5.46 20.91 24.71
N GLN A 197 -6.48 20.05 24.84
CA GLN A 197 -7.85 20.45 25.17
C GLN A 197 -8.12 20.12 26.64
N ASP A 198 -8.60 21.12 27.38
CA ASP A 198 -9.03 20.96 28.77
C ASP A 198 -10.32 20.12 28.87
N ILE A 199 -10.42 19.32 29.93
CA ILE A 199 -11.64 18.57 30.27
C ILE A 199 -12.22 19.15 31.56
N THR A 200 -13.17 20.07 31.42
CA THR A 200 -13.68 20.91 32.50
C THR A 200 -14.27 20.08 33.65
N GLY A 201 -13.70 20.27 34.85
CA GLY A 201 -14.10 19.57 36.09
C GLY A 201 -13.41 18.22 36.31
N ILE A 202 -12.55 17.80 35.38
CA ILE A 202 -11.74 16.59 35.49
C ILE A 202 -10.30 16.98 35.82
N LYS A 203 -9.66 16.20 36.69
CA LYS A 203 -8.31 16.44 37.20
C LYS A 203 -7.40 15.26 36.88
N TRP A 204 -6.10 15.50 36.88
CA TRP A 204 -5.13 14.40 36.92
C TRP A 204 -5.27 13.59 38.22
N ASP A 205 -4.92 12.31 38.19
CA ASP A 205 -5.06 11.42 39.36
C ASP A 205 -3.84 11.46 40.28
N LEU A 206 -2.67 11.78 39.72
CA LEU A 206 -1.44 11.98 40.47
C LEU A 206 -0.78 13.32 40.10
N PRO A 207 -0.19 14.02 41.10
CA PRO A 207 -0.15 13.68 42.53
C PRO A 207 -1.53 13.75 43.18
N SER A 208 -1.74 12.92 44.22
CA SER A 208 -3.03 12.85 44.91
C SER A 208 -3.45 14.23 45.44
N GLY A 209 -4.70 14.62 45.19
CA GLY A 209 -5.25 15.91 45.61
C GLY A 209 -4.89 17.08 44.69
N THR A 210 -4.27 16.83 43.54
CA THR A 210 -4.01 17.87 42.53
C THR A 210 -5.27 18.66 42.16
N THR A 211 -5.10 19.95 41.85
CA THR A 211 -6.16 20.81 41.32
C THR A 211 -6.04 21.02 39.82
N GLN A 212 -5.01 20.45 39.20
CA GLN A 212 -4.70 20.63 37.80
C GLN A 212 -5.75 19.94 36.93
N THR A 213 -6.37 20.70 36.03
CA THR A 213 -7.31 20.19 35.04
C THR A 213 -6.62 19.17 34.15
N ARG A 214 -7.30 18.03 33.91
CA ARG A 214 -6.83 17.03 32.96
C ARG A 214 -6.98 17.55 31.55
N THR A 215 -5.96 17.35 30.73
CA THR A 215 -5.97 17.76 29.33
C THR A 215 -5.66 16.59 28.41
N ARG A 216 -5.97 16.73 27.12
CA ARG A 216 -5.65 15.73 26.08
C ARG A 216 -5.07 16.38 24.82
N PRO A 217 -4.03 15.79 24.21
CA PRO A 217 -3.46 16.30 22.95
C PRO A 217 -4.14 15.71 21.72
N SER A 218 -3.92 16.33 20.57
CA SER A 218 -4.12 15.69 19.26
C SER A 218 -3.00 14.69 19.01
N LEU A 219 -3.33 13.42 18.75
CA LEU A 219 -2.35 12.36 18.45
C LEU A 219 -2.36 11.94 16.97
N VAL A 220 -3.34 12.42 16.21
CA VAL A 220 -3.35 12.21 14.76
C VAL A 220 -2.28 13.10 14.14
N ARG A 221 -1.45 12.47 13.30
CA ARG A 221 -0.44 13.13 12.48
C ARG A 221 -0.59 12.59 11.08
N ASN A 222 -0.76 13.46 10.10
CA ASN A 222 -0.64 13.04 8.72
C ASN A 222 0.86 12.86 8.40
N LEU A 223 1.27 11.62 8.17
CA LEU A 223 2.61 11.34 7.67
C LEU A 223 2.69 11.78 6.19
N ALA A 224 3.90 11.92 5.64
CA ALA A 224 4.01 12.11 4.18
C ALA A 224 3.25 10.97 3.48
N ASP A 225 2.60 11.27 2.35
CA ASP A 225 1.68 10.35 1.67
C ASP A 225 2.42 9.13 1.07
N ILE A 226 2.85 8.23 1.94
CA ILE A 226 3.46 6.93 1.62
C ILE A 226 2.48 6.08 0.80
N GLY A 227 1.17 6.32 0.92
CA GLY A 227 0.12 5.61 0.21
C GLY A 227 -0.08 6.04 -1.25
N SER A 228 0.58 7.12 -1.71
CA SER A 228 0.47 7.72 -3.05
C SER A 228 1.10 6.86 -4.16
N THR A 229 0.56 5.68 -4.34
CA THR A 229 1.01 4.62 -5.27
C THR A 229 0.29 4.66 -6.61
N GLU A 230 -0.74 5.51 -6.73
CA GLU A 230 -1.51 5.73 -7.94
C GLU A 230 -0.65 6.27 -9.10
N ARG A 231 -1.20 6.18 -10.31
CA ARG A 231 -0.59 6.78 -11.50
C ARG A 231 -0.43 8.28 -11.34
N ASP A 232 0.71 8.79 -11.79
CA ASP A 232 1.19 10.15 -11.57
C ASP A 232 1.33 10.52 -10.07
N GLY A 233 1.35 9.51 -9.19
CA GLY A 233 1.60 9.64 -7.76
C GLY A 233 3.08 9.84 -7.43
N ASP A 234 3.36 10.11 -6.16
CA ASP A 234 4.71 10.42 -5.68
C ASP A 234 5.73 9.31 -6.01
N TRP A 235 5.33 8.04 -5.91
CA TRP A 235 6.23 6.92 -6.14
C TRP A 235 6.56 6.71 -7.62
N GLU A 236 5.61 6.92 -8.53
CA GLU A 236 5.87 6.86 -9.97
C GLU A 236 6.82 8.00 -10.40
N LEU A 237 6.58 9.20 -9.88
CA LEU A 237 7.41 10.37 -10.14
C LEU A 237 8.81 10.24 -9.51
N ALA A 238 8.92 9.66 -8.31
CA ALA A 238 10.21 9.38 -7.67
C ALA A 238 11.02 8.34 -8.46
N ALA A 239 10.37 7.31 -9.00
CA ALA A 239 11.01 6.35 -9.89
C ALA A 239 11.44 7.01 -11.22
N ALA A 240 10.70 8.00 -11.71
CA ALA A 240 11.07 8.72 -12.93
C ALA A 240 12.17 9.78 -12.74
N LYS A 241 12.46 10.21 -11.51
CA LYS A 241 13.36 11.33 -11.25
C LYS A 241 14.83 10.95 -11.45
N VAL A 242 15.63 11.85 -12.04
CA VAL A 242 17.09 11.70 -12.04
C VAL A 242 17.63 12.21 -10.70
N PRO A 243 18.40 11.40 -9.94
CA PRO A 243 18.98 11.84 -8.68
C PRO A 243 20.05 12.92 -8.93
N THR A 244 20.09 13.94 -8.06
CA THR A 244 21.07 15.04 -8.14
C THR A 244 22.43 14.70 -7.54
N SER A 245 22.49 13.61 -6.75
CA SER A 245 23.71 13.01 -6.20
C SER A 245 23.64 11.51 -6.38
N THR A 246 24.78 10.83 -6.38
CA THR A 246 24.84 9.35 -6.50
C THR A 246 24.15 8.64 -5.34
N THR A 247 24.04 9.28 -4.17
CA THR A 247 23.41 8.73 -2.96
C THR A 247 21.95 9.13 -2.77
N GLY A 248 21.39 9.94 -3.68
CA GLY A 248 20.01 10.40 -3.62
C GLY A 248 19.02 9.23 -3.71
N PRO A 249 18.01 9.12 -2.83
CA PRO A 249 17.10 7.97 -2.78
C PRO A 249 15.98 8.07 -3.84
N VAL A 250 16.28 8.50 -5.06
CA VAL A 250 15.32 8.64 -6.17
C VAL A 250 15.92 8.12 -7.47
N GLY A 251 15.08 7.92 -8.49
CA GLY A 251 15.47 7.28 -9.74
C GLY A 251 15.33 5.78 -9.66
N GLY A 252 14.45 5.24 -10.49
CA GLY A 252 13.95 3.88 -10.35
C GLY A 252 13.80 3.15 -11.68
N LEU A 253 13.28 1.92 -11.59
CA LEU A 253 12.76 1.13 -12.69
C LEU A 253 11.24 1.33 -12.73
N ARG A 254 10.70 1.74 -13.88
CA ARG A 254 9.23 1.75 -14.11
C ARG A 254 8.86 0.61 -15.03
N VAL A 255 7.89 -0.20 -14.62
CA VAL A 255 7.37 -1.35 -15.38
C VAL A 255 5.87 -1.15 -15.59
N VAL A 256 5.48 -0.72 -16.79
CA VAL A 256 4.09 -0.35 -17.11
C VAL A 256 3.54 -1.34 -18.14
N THR A 257 2.59 -2.17 -17.73
CA THR A 257 1.94 -3.13 -18.61
C THR A 257 0.68 -2.52 -19.21
N GLY A 258 0.59 -2.47 -20.54
CA GLY A 258 -0.54 -1.85 -21.22
C GLY A 258 -1.82 -2.67 -21.10
N ALA A 259 -2.94 -2.05 -21.46
CA ALA A 259 -4.26 -2.67 -21.39
C ALA A 259 -4.42 -3.85 -22.38
N GLY A 260 -3.61 -3.88 -23.44
CA GLY A 260 -3.59 -4.92 -24.46
C GLY A 260 -4.15 -4.41 -25.79
N VAL A 261 -3.79 -5.11 -26.86
CA VAL A 261 -4.27 -4.89 -28.22
C VAL A 261 -5.35 -5.93 -28.50
N TYR A 262 -6.59 -5.48 -28.62
CA TYR A 262 -7.74 -6.31 -28.94
C TYR A 262 -8.19 -6.00 -30.35
N LEU A 263 -8.25 -7.01 -31.20
CA LEU A 263 -8.60 -6.89 -32.60
C LEU A 263 -9.52 -8.04 -32.99
N SER A 264 -10.41 -7.83 -33.96
CA SER A 264 -11.21 -8.93 -34.52
C SER A 264 -10.32 -9.89 -35.32
N LYS A 265 -10.92 -10.94 -35.91
CA LYS A 265 -10.16 -11.84 -36.80
C LYS A 265 -9.64 -11.12 -38.05
N ASP A 266 -10.36 -10.11 -38.52
CA ASP A 266 -10.12 -9.43 -39.80
C ASP A 266 -9.29 -8.14 -39.66
N ASP A 267 -9.18 -7.62 -38.44
CA ASP A 267 -8.39 -6.42 -38.15
C ASP A 267 -6.89 -6.75 -37.99
N THR A 268 -6.06 -5.79 -38.35
CA THR A 268 -4.61 -5.82 -38.14
C THR A 268 -4.13 -4.47 -37.57
N PRO A 269 -2.92 -4.38 -36.99
CA PRO A 269 -2.37 -3.10 -36.53
C PRO A 269 -2.37 -1.98 -37.58
N GLY A 270 -2.29 -2.32 -38.88
CA GLY A 270 -2.30 -1.36 -39.99
C GLY A 270 -3.66 -1.14 -40.65
N SER A 271 -4.69 -1.92 -40.31
CA SER A 271 -6.02 -1.83 -40.92
C SER A 271 -7.11 -2.27 -39.96
N ILE A 272 -7.95 -1.31 -39.55
CA ILE A 272 -9.09 -1.54 -38.67
C ILE A 272 -10.36 -1.35 -39.49
N ILE A 273 -11.15 -2.42 -39.63
CA ILE A 273 -12.44 -2.43 -40.30
C ILE A 273 -13.60 -2.65 -39.31
N SER A 274 -13.31 -3.20 -38.13
CA SER A 274 -14.33 -3.44 -37.11
C SER A 274 -14.89 -2.14 -36.54
N THR A 275 -16.21 -2.09 -36.44
CA THR A 275 -16.95 -1.06 -35.70
C THR A 275 -17.31 -1.50 -34.29
N ASN A 276 -17.11 -2.78 -33.95
CA ASN A 276 -17.42 -3.31 -32.63
C ASN A 276 -16.39 -2.78 -31.61
N LYS A 277 -16.90 -2.29 -30.48
CA LYS A 277 -16.12 -1.74 -29.37
C LYS A 277 -16.21 -2.58 -28.10
N GLU A 278 -17.06 -3.59 -28.06
CA GLU A 278 -17.14 -4.53 -26.96
C GLU A 278 -16.19 -5.70 -27.22
N ILE A 279 -15.34 -5.99 -26.24
CA ILE A 279 -14.33 -7.05 -26.34
C ILE A 279 -14.80 -8.33 -25.65
N LEU A 280 -14.31 -9.47 -26.15
CA LEU A 280 -14.41 -10.73 -25.42
C LEU A 280 -13.59 -10.67 -24.14
N SER A 281 -13.99 -11.51 -23.18
CA SER A 281 -13.19 -11.68 -21.97
C SER A 281 -11.81 -12.24 -22.32
N ASP A 282 -10.81 -11.90 -21.51
CA ASP A 282 -9.43 -12.32 -21.75
C ASP A 282 -9.20 -13.85 -21.69
N ILE A 283 -10.24 -14.64 -21.39
CA ILE A 283 -10.21 -16.11 -21.32
C ILE A 283 -10.91 -16.78 -22.50
N GLU A 284 -11.68 -16.02 -23.27
CA GLU A 284 -12.41 -16.52 -24.44
C GLU A 284 -11.48 -16.46 -25.66
N GLY A 285 -10.83 -17.59 -25.93
CA GLY A 285 -10.04 -17.76 -27.15
C GLY A 285 -10.90 -17.70 -28.41
N MET A 286 -10.31 -17.16 -29.48
CA MET A 286 -10.48 -17.31 -30.95
C MET A 286 -11.76 -17.88 -31.61
N TYR A 287 -12.89 -18.08 -30.93
CA TYR A 287 -14.06 -18.78 -31.49
C TYR A 287 -15.16 -17.86 -32.04
N HIS A 288 -14.92 -16.55 -32.11
CA HIS A 288 -15.92 -15.59 -32.60
C HIS A 288 -15.35 -14.70 -33.69
N ASP A 289 -16.12 -14.53 -34.77
CA ASP A 289 -15.57 -14.06 -36.02
C ASP A 289 -15.46 -12.54 -36.12
N THR A 290 -16.23 -11.80 -35.33
CA THR A 290 -16.37 -10.33 -35.43
C THR A 290 -16.19 -9.60 -34.10
N THR A 291 -16.08 -10.31 -32.97
CA THR A 291 -15.84 -9.69 -31.67
C THR A 291 -14.33 -9.58 -31.41
N PRO A 292 -13.80 -8.39 -31.09
CA PRO A 292 -12.38 -8.23 -30.76
C PRO A 292 -11.96 -9.03 -29.54
N TYR A 293 -10.79 -9.67 -29.61
CA TYR A 293 -10.18 -10.41 -28.52
C TYR A 293 -8.69 -10.08 -28.42
N LEU A 294 -8.08 -10.41 -27.27
CA LEU A 294 -6.69 -10.07 -27.00
C LEU A 294 -5.77 -10.75 -28.01
N LYS A 295 -5.03 -9.96 -28.79
CA LYS A 295 -4.01 -10.45 -29.74
C LYS A 295 -2.61 -10.35 -29.18
N MET A 296 -2.36 -9.31 -28.39
CA MET A 296 -1.05 -9.01 -27.85
C MET A 296 -1.18 -8.12 -26.63
N ARG A 297 -0.26 -8.27 -25.69
CA ARG A 297 -0.07 -7.35 -24.57
C ARG A 297 1.42 -7.17 -24.37
N ALA A 298 1.86 -5.97 -24.05
CA ALA A 298 3.25 -5.69 -23.78
C ALA A 298 3.42 -4.77 -22.58
N THR A 299 4.63 -4.81 -22.04
CA THR A 299 5.09 -3.99 -20.93
C THR A 299 6.18 -3.06 -21.44
N ALA A 300 5.94 -1.76 -21.32
CA ALA A 300 6.97 -0.74 -21.53
C ALA A 300 7.81 -0.61 -20.26
N VAL A 301 9.12 -0.74 -20.40
CA VAL A 301 10.06 -0.66 -19.27
C VAL A 301 10.90 0.60 -19.40
N TYR A 302 11.05 1.35 -18.32
CA TYR A 302 11.85 2.57 -18.24
C TYR A 302 12.87 2.45 -17.12
N HIS A 303 14.02 3.08 -17.29
CA HIS A 303 15.04 3.14 -16.26
C HIS A 303 15.69 4.52 -16.27
N TYR A 304 15.81 5.17 -15.11
CA TYR A 304 16.28 6.57 -15.01
C TYR A 304 17.71 6.78 -15.53
N GLN A 305 18.55 5.74 -15.49
CA GLN A 305 19.94 5.77 -15.95
C GLN A 305 20.10 5.43 -17.45
N SER A 306 19.01 5.44 -18.23
CA SER A 306 19.11 5.18 -19.66
C SER A 306 19.78 6.35 -20.41
N THR A 307 20.41 6.04 -21.56
CA THR A 307 21.08 7.07 -22.36
C THR A 307 20.07 8.09 -22.89
N GLY A 308 20.33 9.38 -22.64
CA GLY A 308 19.44 10.47 -23.07
C GLY A 308 18.13 10.57 -22.28
N TYR A 309 18.08 9.99 -21.07
CA TYR A 309 16.90 9.99 -20.23
C TYR A 309 16.43 11.41 -19.87
N ASN A 310 15.12 11.62 -19.93
CA ASN A 310 14.45 12.84 -19.52
C ASN A 310 13.31 12.47 -18.56
N ALA A 311 13.32 13.02 -17.35
CA ALA A 311 12.35 12.65 -16.32
C ALA A 311 10.90 13.09 -16.64
N GLN A 312 10.73 14.14 -17.44
CA GLN A 312 9.42 14.66 -17.85
C GLN A 312 8.86 13.94 -19.07
N THR A 313 9.73 13.43 -19.94
CA THR A 313 9.35 12.68 -21.17
C THR A 313 10.16 11.38 -21.28
N PRO A 314 10.04 10.47 -20.30
CA PRO A 314 10.83 9.26 -20.27
C PRO A 314 10.46 8.36 -21.45
N LYS A 315 11.47 7.71 -22.06
CA LYS A 315 11.28 6.76 -23.15
C LYS A 315 11.56 5.33 -22.68
N PRO A 316 10.84 4.32 -23.21
CA PRO A 316 11.11 2.94 -22.87
C PRO A 316 12.54 2.55 -23.26
N ILE A 317 13.18 1.75 -22.41
CA ILE A 317 14.45 1.08 -22.72
C ILE A 317 14.25 -0.25 -23.46
N ALA A 318 13.07 -0.84 -23.32
CA ALA A 318 12.68 -2.10 -23.93
C ALA A 318 11.16 -2.26 -23.93
N CYS A 319 10.67 -3.10 -24.84
CA CYS A 319 9.32 -3.66 -24.82
C CYS A 319 9.42 -5.12 -24.36
N VAL A 320 8.62 -5.53 -23.39
CA VAL A 320 8.55 -6.95 -22.97
C VAL A 320 7.19 -7.50 -23.36
N SER A 321 7.15 -8.64 -24.03
CA SER A 321 5.88 -9.31 -24.30
C SER A 321 5.26 -9.82 -23.00
N SER A 322 3.98 -9.54 -22.85
CA SER A 322 3.13 -9.98 -21.74
C SER A 322 1.89 -10.73 -22.27
N TYR A 323 1.96 -11.31 -23.46
CA TYR A 323 0.84 -12.08 -24.02
C TYR A 323 0.87 -13.53 -23.53
N TYR A 324 -0.14 -13.86 -22.74
CA TYR A 324 -0.44 -15.19 -22.19
C TYR A 324 -1.79 -15.66 -22.74
N ASP A 325 -1.79 -16.81 -23.41
CA ASP A 325 -2.98 -17.49 -23.92
C ASP A 325 -3.44 -18.61 -22.96
N PRO A 326 -4.52 -18.41 -22.18
CA PRO A 326 -4.99 -19.37 -21.18
C PRO A 326 -5.94 -20.44 -21.74
N THR A 327 -6.09 -20.56 -23.06
CA THR A 327 -7.18 -21.35 -23.66
C THR A 327 -7.05 -22.86 -23.47
N ASP A 328 -5.82 -23.37 -23.38
CA ASP A 328 -5.57 -24.78 -23.10
C ASP A 328 -4.23 -25.01 -22.38
N ASN A 329 -3.96 -26.28 -22.03
CA ASN A 329 -2.79 -26.69 -21.25
C ASN A 329 -1.45 -26.66 -22.01
N LYS A 330 -1.43 -26.18 -23.25
CA LYS A 330 -0.21 -25.96 -24.04
C LYS A 330 -0.09 -24.53 -24.52
N SER A 331 -1.20 -23.88 -24.84
CA SER A 331 -1.26 -22.52 -25.40
C SER A 331 -0.59 -21.47 -24.51
N TYR A 332 -0.60 -21.67 -23.18
CA TYR A 332 0.06 -20.77 -22.24
C TYR A 332 1.60 -20.78 -22.34
N LYS A 333 2.16 -21.86 -22.90
CA LYS A 333 3.60 -22.01 -23.10
C LYS A 333 4.03 -21.18 -24.30
N ASN A 334 5.30 -20.79 -24.30
CA ASN A 334 5.86 -20.01 -25.39
C ASN A 334 6.01 -20.84 -26.66
N MET A 335 5.84 -20.20 -27.81
CA MET A 335 6.07 -20.82 -29.12
C MET A 335 7.52 -21.34 -29.23
N ASP A 336 7.69 -22.53 -29.82
CA ASP A 336 9.01 -23.17 -29.99
C ASP A 336 10.02 -22.35 -30.81
N SER A 337 9.55 -21.43 -31.65
CA SER A 337 10.39 -20.55 -32.48
C SER A 337 11.05 -19.40 -31.71
N LEU A 338 10.59 -19.10 -30.49
CA LEU A 338 11.08 -17.96 -29.70
C LEU A 338 12.38 -18.28 -28.97
N PRO A 339 13.16 -17.27 -28.56
CA PRO A 339 14.27 -17.47 -27.63
C PRO A 339 13.83 -18.13 -26.32
N ASN A 340 14.76 -18.79 -25.63
CA ASN A 340 14.50 -19.30 -24.29
C ASN A 340 14.39 -18.13 -23.30
N ALA A 341 13.43 -18.24 -22.38
CA ALA A 341 13.23 -17.28 -21.30
C ALA A 341 13.27 -18.01 -19.95
N SER A 342 13.92 -17.40 -18.96
CA SER A 342 13.98 -18.00 -17.62
C SER A 342 12.57 -18.17 -17.04
N ASN A 343 12.35 -19.25 -16.28
CA ASN A 343 11.07 -19.60 -15.65
C ASN A 343 9.93 -19.95 -16.63
N LEU A 344 10.16 -19.99 -17.95
CA LEU A 344 9.10 -20.12 -18.94
C LEU A 344 9.33 -21.30 -19.87
N GLU A 345 8.33 -22.17 -19.94
CA GLU A 345 8.34 -23.34 -20.82
C GLU A 345 8.00 -22.96 -22.27
N LYS A 346 8.43 -23.83 -23.18
CA LYS A 346 8.08 -23.79 -24.60
C LYS A 346 7.40 -25.10 -25.02
N ASP A 347 6.56 -25.02 -26.04
CA ASP A 347 5.91 -26.18 -26.64
C ASP A 347 5.63 -25.93 -28.13
N LYS A 348 5.65 -27.00 -28.92
CA LYS A 348 5.33 -26.96 -30.36
C LYS A 348 3.91 -26.45 -30.63
N ASP A 349 2.99 -26.68 -29.70
CA ASP A 349 1.60 -26.23 -29.75
C ASP A 349 1.39 -24.96 -28.88
N GLY A 350 2.48 -24.38 -28.35
CA GLY A 350 2.45 -23.15 -27.56
C GLY A 350 2.06 -21.95 -28.42
N LYS A 351 1.26 -21.04 -27.84
CA LYS A 351 0.74 -19.84 -28.52
C LYS A 351 1.15 -18.53 -27.84
N SER A 352 1.72 -18.62 -26.64
CA SER A 352 2.17 -17.45 -25.89
C SER A 352 3.55 -17.00 -26.37
N ASN A 353 3.92 -15.78 -26.00
CA ASN A 353 5.27 -15.25 -26.20
C ASN A 353 5.71 -14.39 -25.00
N ARG A 354 5.14 -14.66 -23.82
CA ARG A 354 5.36 -13.91 -22.59
C ARG A 354 6.83 -13.95 -22.17
N GLY A 355 7.31 -12.85 -21.60
CA GLY A 355 8.69 -12.72 -21.11
C GLY A 355 9.78 -12.60 -22.17
N ILE A 356 9.42 -12.59 -23.45
CA ILE A 356 10.35 -12.27 -24.53
C ILE A 356 10.51 -10.75 -24.60
N VAL A 357 11.77 -10.32 -24.63
CA VAL A 357 12.18 -8.92 -24.58
C VAL A 357 12.51 -8.46 -26.00
N TYR A 358 12.13 -7.23 -26.31
CA TYR A 358 12.36 -6.57 -27.58
C TYR A 358 13.00 -5.20 -27.30
N PRO A 359 13.71 -4.63 -28.29
CA PRO A 359 14.22 -3.26 -28.18
C PRO A 359 13.11 -2.24 -27.88
N ALA A 360 13.53 -1.04 -27.47
CA ALA A 360 12.63 0.10 -27.37
C ALA A 360 11.82 0.31 -28.66
N PRO A 361 10.56 0.77 -28.58
CA PRO A 361 9.73 0.94 -29.76
C PRO A 361 10.32 2.02 -30.68
N THR A 362 10.29 1.76 -31.98
CA THR A 362 10.88 2.61 -33.02
C THR A 362 9.83 3.36 -33.83
N ARG A 363 8.55 2.95 -33.76
CA ARG A 363 7.45 3.60 -34.46
C ARG A 363 6.77 4.63 -33.58
N THR A 364 6.13 5.58 -34.23
CA THR A 364 5.46 6.72 -33.58
C THR A 364 3.97 6.46 -33.40
N GLU A 365 3.36 7.22 -32.51
CA GLU A 365 1.90 7.30 -32.36
C GLU A 365 1.20 7.59 -33.69
N SER A 366 1.74 8.49 -34.51
CA SER A 366 1.16 8.83 -35.82
C SER A 366 1.02 7.62 -36.74
N TYR A 367 1.98 6.71 -36.71
CA TYR A 367 1.96 5.48 -37.50
C TYR A 367 0.78 4.58 -37.09
N TYR A 368 0.49 4.51 -35.80
CA TYR A 368 -0.58 3.68 -35.24
C TYR A 368 -1.87 4.45 -34.91
N SER A 369 -2.01 5.69 -35.38
CA SER A 369 -3.10 6.59 -34.98
C SER A 369 -4.49 5.94 -35.08
N SER A 370 -4.82 5.30 -36.21
CA SER A 370 -6.12 4.65 -36.40
C SER A 370 -6.40 3.53 -35.40
N VAL A 371 -5.43 2.64 -35.16
CA VAL A 371 -5.59 1.54 -34.21
C VAL A 371 -5.56 2.03 -32.76
N LEU A 372 -4.74 3.04 -32.43
CA LEU A 372 -4.72 3.62 -31.08
C LEU A 372 -6.05 4.29 -30.74
N THR A 373 -6.63 5.05 -31.66
CA THR A 373 -7.99 5.61 -31.49
C THR A 373 -9.01 4.50 -31.30
N TYR A 374 -8.96 3.45 -32.12
CA TYR A 374 -9.85 2.29 -31.98
C TYR A 374 -9.73 1.63 -30.59
N LEU A 375 -8.50 1.34 -30.14
CA LEU A 375 -8.22 0.73 -28.85
C LEU A 375 -8.69 1.58 -27.68
N SER A 376 -8.65 2.91 -27.80
CA SER A 376 -9.07 3.86 -26.75
C SER A 376 -10.57 3.85 -26.46
N GLU A 377 -11.37 3.28 -27.37
CA GLU A 377 -12.83 3.21 -27.28
C GLU A 377 -13.33 1.85 -26.79
N LEU A 378 -12.43 0.88 -26.61
CA LEU A 378 -12.80 -0.49 -26.28
C LEU A 378 -13.31 -0.64 -24.85
N LYS A 379 -14.33 -1.49 -24.71
CA LYS A 379 -15.04 -1.75 -23.46
C LYS A 379 -15.17 -3.25 -23.21
N TYR A 380 -15.11 -3.64 -21.95
CA TYR A 380 -15.59 -4.94 -21.52
C TYR A 380 -17.12 -5.03 -21.64
N ASN A 381 -17.68 -6.23 -21.62
CA ASN A 381 -19.14 -6.47 -21.66
C ASN A 381 -19.93 -5.77 -20.52
N ASN A 382 -19.24 -5.33 -19.47
CA ASN A 382 -19.84 -4.54 -18.38
C ASN A 382 -19.86 -3.02 -18.67
N GLY A 383 -19.45 -2.59 -19.86
CA GLY A 383 -19.43 -1.20 -20.32
C GLY A 383 -18.21 -0.38 -19.88
N ARG A 384 -17.34 -0.92 -19.02
CA ARG A 384 -16.11 -0.22 -18.59
C ARG A 384 -15.07 -0.21 -19.70
N LEU A 385 -14.43 0.93 -19.90
CA LEU A 385 -13.26 1.05 -20.77
C LEU A 385 -12.16 0.12 -20.26
N ILE A 386 -11.41 -0.47 -21.20
CA ILE A 386 -10.43 -1.51 -20.85
C ILE A 386 -9.26 -1.01 -20.00
N ASP A 387 -9.07 0.31 -19.95
CA ASP A 387 -7.97 1.03 -19.31
C ASP A 387 -8.42 2.22 -18.44
N ASP A 388 -9.69 2.21 -18.01
CA ASP A 388 -10.33 3.33 -17.30
C ASP A 388 -10.21 4.68 -18.05
N GLY A 389 -10.13 4.63 -19.40
CA GLY A 389 -10.05 5.77 -20.30
C GLY A 389 -8.68 6.46 -20.35
N LEU A 390 -7.62 5.83 -19.85
CA LEU A 390 -6.28 6.42 -19.81
C LEU A 390 -5.73 6.73 -21.22
N LEU A 391 -5.86 5.80 -22.17
CA LEU A 391 -5.41 5.99 -23.54
C LEU A 391 -6.21 7.10 -24.24
N ALA A 392 -7.53 7.13 -24.05
CA ALA A 392 -8.37 8.19 -24.62
C ALA A 392 -7.95 9.58 -24.12
N ARG A 393 -7.70 9.73 -22.81
CA ARG A 393 -7.17 10.97 -22.22
C ARG A 393 -5.80 11.34 -22.78
N ALA A 394 -4.91 10.36 -22.93
CA ALA A 394 -3.57 10.59 -23.47
C ALA A 394 -3.60 11.08 -24.93
N LEU A 395 -4.42 10.44 -25.78
CA LEU A 395 -4.56 10.78 -27.20
C LEU A 395 -5.23 12.15 -27.42
N ALA A 396 -6.08 12.60 -26.50
CA ALA A 396 -6.70 13.93 -26.54
C ALA A 396 -5.70 15.08 -26.29
N LYS A 397 -4.51 14.78 -25.75
CA LYS A 397 -3.49 15.76 -25.37
C LYS A 397 -2.34 15.81 -26.37
N THR A 398 -1.73 16.99 -26.47
CA THR A 398 -0.45 17.14 -27.18
C THR A 398 0.67 16.44 -26.42
N THR A 399 1.69 15.98 -27.13
CA THR A 399 2.83 15.24 -26.54
C THR A 399 3.51 15.99 -25.39
N THR A 400 3.59 17.32 -25.46
CA THR A 400 4.23 18.16 -24.43
C THR A 400 3.37 18.38 -23.19
N ASN A 401 2.07 18.07 -23.24
CA ASN A 401 1.13 18.27 -22.13
C ASN A 401 0.59 16.96 -21.54
N ARG A 402 1.20 15.82 -21.87
CA ARG A 402 0.90 14.52 -21.28
C ARG A 402 1.67 14.31 -20.00
N THR A 403 1.03 13.69 -19.02
CA THR A 403 1.76 13.17 -17.86
C THR A 403 2.58 11.93 -18.24
N ILE A 404 3.48 11.50 -17.36
CA ILE A 404 4.28 10.30 -17.58
C ILE A 404 3.43 9.03 -17.59
N SER A 405 2.27 9.02 -16.91
CA SER A 405 1.34 7.90 -16.96
C SER A 405 0.65 7.82 -18.32
N GLU A 406 0.14 8.95 -18.82
CA GLU A 406 -0.52 9.07 -20.12
C GLU A 406 0.41 8.68 -21.27
N GLN A 407 1.65 9.17 -21.25
CA GLN A 407 2.65 8.78 -22.25
C GLN A 407 2.96 7.28 -22.18
N SER A 408 3.08 6.72 -20.98
CA SER A 408 3.39 5.28 -20.84
C SER A 408 2.27 4.35 -21.29
N ALA A 409 1.00 4.79 -21.24
CA ALA A 409 -0.11 4.04 -21.82
C ALA A 409 0.02 3.94 -23.35
N ILE A 410 0.40 5.03 -24.02
CA ILE A 410 0.67 5.03 -25.47
C ILE A 410 1.87 4.13 -25.78
N ASP A 411 2.97 4.29 -25.05
CA ASP A 411 4.20 3.53 -25.27
C ASP A 411 3.97 2.02 -25.12
N ALA A 412 3.21 1.59 -24.11
CA ALA A 412 2.90 0.18 -23.89
C ALA A 412 2.04 -0.40 -25.03
N GLN A 413 1.10 0.37 -25.58
CA GLN A 413 0.32 -0.04 -26.75
C GLN A 413 1.17 -0.09 -28.02
N ILE A 414 2.06 0.88 -28.25
CA ILE A 414 2.99 0.84 -29.38
C ILE A 414 3.92 -0.37 -29.26
N CYS A 415 4.43 -0.68 -28.06
CA CYS A 415 5.20 -1.89 -27.81
C CYS A 415 4.42 -3.14 -28.22
N ALA A 416 3.16 -3.27 -27.81
CA ALA A 416 2.33 -4.42 -28.17
C ALA A 416 2.06 -4.48 -29.68
N LEU A 417 1.75 -3.35 -30.32
CA LEU A 417 1.47 -3.29 -31.76
C LEU A 417 2.71 -3.66 -32.60
N GLN A 418 3.89 -3.17 -32.23
CA GLN A 418 5.14 -3.48 -32.95
C GLN A 418 5.63 -4.91 -32.78
N ILE A 419 5.32 -5.55 -31.64
CA ILE A 419 5.59 -6.98 -31.49
C ILE A 419 4.58 -7.78 -32.31
N LEU A 420 3.29 -7.41 -32.26
CA LEU A 420 2.21 -8.10 -32.96
C LEU A 420 2.39 -8.07 -34.49
N ASP A 421 2.88 -6.98 -35.05
CA ASP A 421 3.10 -6.86 -36.50
C ASP A 421 4.47 -7.36 -36.98
N GLY A 422 5.31 -7.87 -36.06
CA GLY A 422 6.62 -8.42 -36.37
C GLY A 422 7.70 -7.38 -36.72
N SER A 423 7.47 -6.09 -36.51
CA SER A 423 8.46 -5.04 -36.80
C SER A 423 9.62 -4.98 -35.81
N LEU A 424 9.48 -5.61 -34.64
CA LEU A 424 10.56 -5.80 -33.67
C LEU A 424 11.02 -7.26 -33.64
N SER A 425 12.34 -7.46 -33.55
CA SER A 425 12.95 -8.76 -33.30
C SER A 425 13.37 -8.89 -31.84
N PRO A 426 13.30 -10.09 -31.23
CA PRO A 426 13.71 -10.29 -29.84
C PRO A 426 15.16 -9.84 -29.57
N ASN A 427 15.38 -9.20 -28.43
CA ASN A 427 16.68 -8.75 -27.95
C ASN A 427 16.67 -8.64 -26.42
N ASP A 428 17.57 -9.37 -25.75
CA ASP A 428 17.70 -9.40 -24.29
C ASP A 428 18.94 -8.67 -23.75
N SER A 429 19.60 -7.86 -24.60
CA SER A 429 20.83 -7.16 -24.25
C SER A 429 20.63 -6.18 -23.11
N VAL A 430 19.46 -5.54 -23.04
CA VAL A 430 19.11 -4.58 -21.99
C VAL A 430 18.42 -5.26 -20.81
N ILE A 431 17.40 -6.08 -21.08
CA ILE A 431 16.64 -6.82 -20.05
C ILE A 431 16.70 -8.31 -20.41
N PRO A 432 17.07 -9.21 -19.49
CA PRO A 432 17.07 -10.65 -19.74
C PRO A 432 15.68 -11.19 -20.08
N HIS A 433 15.59 -12.14 -21.00
CA HIS A 433 14.36 -12.90 -21.23
C HIS A 433 13.88 -13.61 -19.96
N GLY A 434 12.60 -13.42 -19.62
CA GLY A 434 11.98 -13.98 -18.40
C GLY A 434 12.20 -13.15 -17.13
N ALA A 435 12.90 -12.00 -17.20
CA ALA A 435 13.03 -11.10 -16.05
C ALA A 435 11.71 -10.38 -15.69
N ILE A 436 10.89 -10.14 -16.71
CA ILE A 436 9.55 -9.55 -16.59
C ILE A 436 8.64 -10.40 -17.47
N PHE A 437 7.49 -10.86 -16.99
CA PHE A 437 6.54 -11.65 -17.80
C PHE A 437 5.12 -11.59 -17.21
N GLU A 438 4.14 -12.12 -17.95
CA GLU A 438 2.76 -12.25 -17.45
C GLU A 438 2.50 -13.63 -16.86
N ALA A 439 1.78 -13.67 -15.73
CA ALA A 439 1.17 -14.86 -15.15
C ALA A 439 -0.36 -14.70 -15.09
N PHE A 440 -1.07 -15.82 -15.10
CA PHE A 440 -2.53 -15.86 -15.02
C PHE A 440 -3.00 -17.00 -14.13
N PHE A 441 -3.68 -16.66 -13.03
CA PHE A 441 -4.07 -17.64 -12.01
C PHE A 441 -5.40 -17.26 -11.34
N SER A 442 -6.01 -18.20 -10.63
CA SER A 442 -7.22 -17.94 -9.84
C SER A 442 -6.88 -17.46 -8.44
N ASP A 443 -7.42 -16.31 -8.03
CA ASP A 443 -7.41 -15.86 -6.64
C ASP A 443 -8.76 -16.12 -5.99
N GLN A 444 -8.77 -16.98 -4.98
CA GLN A 444 -9.98 -17.38 -4.26
C GLN A 444 -10.55 -16.30 -3.35
N ARG A 445 -9.69 -15.44 -2.77
CA ARG A 445 -10.16 -14.32 -1.96
C ARG A 445 -10.89 -13.31 -2.81
N GLU A 446 -10.40 -13.11 -4.02
CA GLU A 446 -11.03 -12.20 -4.97
C GLU A 446 -12.20 -12.84 -5.71
N ASN A 447 -12.32 -14.18 -5.71
CA ASN A 447 -13.26 -14.94 -6.53
C ASN A 447 -13.14 -14.57 -8.02
N LYS A 448 -11.91 -14.33 -8.47
CA LYS A 448 -11.57 -13.83 -9.81
C LYS A 448 -10.30 -14.49 -10.32
N LYS A 449 -10.18 -14.54 -11.65
CA LYS A 449 -8.89 -14.79 -12.29
C LYS A 449 -8.08 -13.49 -12.33
N VAL A 450 -6.81 -13.59 -12.00
CA VAL A 450 -5.87 -12.48 -11.86
C VAL A 450 -4.82 -12.60 -12.95
N ARG A 451 -4.67 -11.56 -13.77
CA ARG A 451 -3.49 -11.36 -14.62
C ARG A 451 -2.48 -10.53 -13.85
N ALA A 452 -1.23 -10.97 -13.86
CA ALA A 452 -0.21 -10.29 -13.08
C ALA A 452 1.10 -10.15 -13.84
N THR A 453 1.77 -9.01 -13.63
CA THR A 453 3.12 -8.78 -14.15
C THR A 453 4.12 -9.27 -13.12
N VAL A 454 4.88 -10.29 -13.49
CA VAL A 454 5.88 -10.94 -12.65
C VAL A 454 7.24 -10.27 -12.85
N LEU A 455 7.94 -10.00 -11.75
CA LEU A 455 9.29 -9.47 -11.70
C LEU A 455 10.22 -10.50 -11.05
N ASP A 456 11.21 -10.97 -11.79
CA ASP A 456 12.28 -11.81 -11.26
C ASP A 456 13.38 -10.92 -10.66
N LEU A 457 13.37 -10.82 -9.33
CA LEU A 457 14.29 -9.93 -8.63
C LEU A 457 15.76 -10.37 -8.74
N ASN A 458 16.01 -11.67 -8.94
CA ASN A 458 17.38 -12.16 -9.11
C ASN A 458 17.95 -11.77 -10.48
N LEU A 459 17.14 -11.80 -11.54
CA LEU A 459 17.57 -11.32 -12.86
C LEU A 459 17.72 -9.79 -12.90
N LEU A 460 16.82 -9.06 -12.22
CA LEU A 460 16.88 -7.59 -12.17
C LEU A 460 18.07 -7.09 -11.34
N ARG A 461 18.37 -7.70 -10.18
CA ARG A 461 19.48 -7.26 -9.30
C ARG A 461 20.86 -7.57 -9.85
N THR A 462 20.98 -8.51 -10.79
CA THR A 462 22.27 -8.97 -11.33
C THR A 462 22.62 -8.34 -12.68
N LYS A 463 21.64 -7.77 -13.38
CA LYS A 463 21.84 -7.09 -14.66
C LYS A 463 22.24 -5.62 -14.46
N THR A 464 23.42 -5.25 -14.91
CA THR A 464 23.91 -3.87 -14.89
C THR A 464 23.35 -3.02 -16.04
N ILE A 465 23.27 -1.72 -15.81
CA ILE A 465 22.93 -0.68 -16.78
C ILE A 465 23.77 0.57 -16.48
N GLY A 466 24.24 1.29 -17.51
CA GLY A 466 24.96 2.56 -17.30
C GLY A 466 26.22 2.48 -16.43
N GLY A 467 26.89 1.33 -16.36
CA GLY A 467 28.13 1.12 -15.60
C GLY A 467 27.89 0.47 -14.24
N SER A 468 27.79 1.28 -13.17
CA SER A 468 27.67 0.82 -11.78
C SER A 468 26.23 0.68 -11.28
N GLU A 469 25.25 0.94 -12.14
CA GLU A 469 23.82 0.86 -11.84
C GLU A 469 23.25 -0.50 -12.29
N TYR A 470 22.10 -0.89 -11.76
CA TYR A 470 21.44 -2.18 -12.00
C TYR A 470 19.99 -2.00 -12.40
N LEU A 471 19.39 -2.99 -13.08
CA LEU A 471 17.97 -2.94 -13.42
C LEU A 471 17.08 -2.88 -12.17
N LEU A 472 17.46 -3.56 -11.08
CA LEU A 472 16.98 -3.23 -9.75
C LEU A 472 17.87 -2.10 -9.18
N PRO A 473 17.42 -0.83 -9.22
CA PRO A 473 18.28 0.34 -9.07
C PRO A 473 18.91 0.44 -7.68
N ASN A 474 20.06 1.08 -7.53
CA ASN A 474 20.70 1.30 -6.24
C ASN A 474 19.77 2.05 -5.26
N SER A 475 18.96 3.01 -5.74
CA SER A 475 17.91 3.66 -4.93
C SER A 475 16.89 2.68 -4.32
N GLY A 476 16.79 1.48 -4.89
CA GLY A 476 15.84 0.42 -4.54
C GLY A 476 14.48 0.53 -5.20
N ILE A 477 14.16 1.64 -5.88
CA ILE A 477 12.78 1.92 -6.31
C ILE A 477 12.42 1.14 -7.58
N ILE A 478 11.39 0.32 -7.47
CA ILE A 478 10.63 -0.21 -8.60
C ILE A 478 9.21 0.32 -8.49
N TYR A 479 8.74 1.03 -9.52
CA TYR A 479 7.33 1.34 -9.70
C TYR A 479 6.75 0.41 -10.77
N ALA A 480 5.72 -0.36 -10.43
CA ALA A 480 5.11 -1.31 -11.36
C ALA A 480 3.59 -1.19 -11.37
N THR A 481 2.99 -1.25 -12.55
CA THR A 481 1.54 -1.08 -12.72
C THR A 481 1.04 -1.78 -13.97
N ARG A 482 -0.28 -1.88 -14.09
CA ARG A 482 -0.98 -2.40 -15.26
C ARG A 482 -2.19 -1.53 -15.57
N ASP A 483 -2.34 -1.17 -16.84
CA ASP A 483 -3.44 -0.32 -17.31
C ASP A 483 -4.76 -1.10 -17.42
N ASP A 484 -4.72 -2.44 -17.52
CA ASP A 484 -5.93 -3.28 -17.53
C ASP A 484 -6.52 -3.57 -16.15
N ALA A 485 -5.91 -3.04 -15.10
CA ALA A 485 -6.45 -3.13 -13.74
C ALA A 485 -7.63 -2.18 -13.60
N LEU A 486 -8.74 -2.68 -13.08
CA LEU A 486 -9.94 -1.87 -12.88
C LEU A 486 -10.31 -1.88 -11.39
N PRO A 487 -10.34 -0.71 -10.73
CA PRO A 487 -10.69 -0.64 -9.32
C PRO A 487 -12.18 -0.91 -9.11
N ASP A 488 -12.52 -1.18 -7.87
CA ASP A 488 -13.88 -1.16 -7.34
C ASP A 488 -14.50 0.23 -7.52
N ILE A 489 -15.63 0.27 -8.22
CA ILE A 489 -16.42 1.48 -8.48
C ILE A 489 -17.89 1.27 -8.08
N SER A 490 -18.15 0.48 -7.03
CA SER A 490 -19.50 0.18 -6.53
C SER A 490 -20.32 1.43 -6.18
N ALA A 491 -19.67 2.50 -5.73
CA ALA A 491 -20.31 3.80 -5.49
C ALA A 491 -20.40 4.68 -6.75
N GLY A 492 -19.67 4.33 -7.81
CA GLY A 492 -19.58 5.05 -9.08
C GLY A 492 -18.14 5.36 -9.51
N ASN A 493 -17.98 6.07 -10.64
CA ASN A 493 -16.70 6.23 -11.34
C ASN A 493 -16.10 7.65 -11.25
N THR A 494 -16.75 8.58 -10.55
CA THR A 494 -16.13 9.89 -10.26
C THR A 494 -15.04 9.77 -9.20
N ASP A 495 -14.19 10.79 -9.07
CA ASP A 495 -13.09 10.78 -8.09
C ASP A 495 -13.60 10.64 -6.63
N ASP A 496 -14.75 11.23 -6.31
CA ASP A 496 -15.38 11.14 -4.99
C ASP A 496 -16.05 9.78 -4.73
N GLU A 497 -16.69 9.20 -5.74
CA GLU A 497 -17.28 7.86 -5.66
C GLU A 497 -16.19 6.77 -5.54
N LYS A 498 -15.05 6.95 -6.22
CA LYS A 498 -13.87 6.07 -6.09
C LYS A 498 -13.27 6.08 -4.68
N LEU A 499 -13.42 7.17 -3.91
CA LEU A 499 -13.03 7.20 -2.50
C LEU A 499 -14.02 6.47 -1.60
N GLU A 500 -15.31 6.44 -1.96
CA GLU A 500 -16.36 5.76 -1.21
C GLU A 500 -16.38 4.24 -1.45
N SER A 501 -16.15 3.80 -2.68
CA SER A 501 -16.27 2.37 -3.08
C SER A 501 -15.47 1.42 -2.18
N PRO A 502 -14.20 1.69 -1.82
CA PRO A 502 -13.42 0.83 -0.90
C PRO A 502 -13.98 0.71 0.52
N VAL A 503 -15.00 1.49 0.90
CA VAL A 503 -15.59 1.54 2.24
C VAL A 503 -17.11 1.48 2.24
N ASP A 504 -17.76 1.28 1.09
CA ASP A 504 -19.21 1.32 0.97
C ASP A 504 -19.91 -0.02 1.30
N TYR A 505 -19.12 -1.05 1.57
CA TYR A 505 -19.55 -2.41 1.93
C TYR A 505 -20.21 -3.19 0.78
N VAL A 506 -20.00 -2.79 -0.48
CA VAL A 506 -20.58 -3.42 -1.68
C VAL A 506 -19.46 -4.04 -2.52
N ASP A 507 -19.66 -5.29 -2.96
CA ASP A 507 -18.73 -5.93 -3.90
C ASP A 507 -18.97 -5.42 -5.33
N ASP A 508 -17.93 -4.88 -5.99
CA ASP A 508 -17.99 -4.61 -7.43
C ASP A 508 -17.56 -5.85 -8.25
N SER A 509 -18.53 -6.45 -8.95
CA SER A 509 -18.26 -7.59 -9.84
C SER A 509 -17.53 -7.20 -11.13
N THR A 510 -17.51 -5.92 -11.49
CA THR A 510 -16.87 -5.37 -12.69
C THR A 510 -15.38 -5.06 -12.51
N ARG A 511 -14.91 -5.01 -11.25
CA ARG A 511 -13.49 -4.81 -10.93
C ARG A 511 -12.62 -5.92 -11.52
N ARG A 512 -11.37 -5.56 -11.81
CA ARG A 512 -10.34 -6.47 -12.32
C ARG A 512 -9.09 -6.32 -11.47
N PRO A 513 -8.88 -7.19 -10.45
CA PRO A 513 -7.72 -7.14 -9.59
C PRO A 513 -6.50 -7.70 -10.33
N SER A 514 -6.02 -6.99 -11.36
CA SER A 514 -4.71 -7.27 -11.94
C SER A 514 -3.62 -6.97 -10.92
N ALA A 515 -2.47 -7.64 -11.00
CA ALA A 515 -1.49 -7.63 -9.91
C ALA A 515 -0.03 -7.51 -10.36
N ILE A 516 0.86 -7.33 -9.38
CA ILE A 516 2.31 -7.44 -9.54
C ILE A 516 2.80 -8.64 -8.71
N ILE A 517 3.74 -9.42 -9.25
CA ILE A 517 4.31 -10.57 -8.53
C ILE A 517 5.81 -10.40 -8.40
N LEU A 518 6.34 -10.66 -7.21
CA LEU A 518 7.77 -10.76 -6.97
C LEU A 518 8.15 -12.24 -6.80
N ILE A 519 9.11 -12.69 -7.60
CA ILE A 519 9.70 -14.04 -7.50
C ILE A 519 11.21 -13.95 -7.33
N ASN A 520 11.81 -15.05 -6.88
CA ASN A 520 13.27 -15.21 -6.76
C ASN A 520 13.91 -14.08 -5.92
N GLY A 521 13.19 -13.61 -4.91
CA GLY A 521 13.57 -12.49 -4.04
C GLY A 521 14.43 -12.84 -2.84
N GLY A 522 14.88 -14.10 -2.70
CA GLY A 522 15.64 -14.57 -1.54
C GLY A 522 16.93 -13.78 -1.25
N LYS A 523 17.49 -13.10 -2.27
CA LYS A 523 18.62 -12.18 -2.15
C LYS A 523 18.30 -10.87 -2.87
N LEU A 524 18.51 -9.74 -2.21
CA LEU A 524 18.28 -8.40 -2.80
C LEU A 524 19.57 -7.58 -2.97
N GLY A 525 20.65 -7.93 -2.27
CA GLY A 525 21.94 -7.27 -2.44
C GLY A 525 22.47 -7.36 -3.88
N ARG A 526 23.02 -6.25 -4.38
CA ARG A 526 23.67 -6.21 -5.71
C ARG A 526 25.08 -6.75 -5.56
N THR A 527 25.82 -6.18 -4.62
CA THR A 527 27.14 -6.63 -4.18
C THR A 527 27.21 -6.69 -2.66
N ASN A 528 28.12 -7.50 -2.11
CA ASN A 528 28.26 -7.61 -0.65
C ASN A 528 29.03 -6.41 -0.05
N SER A 529 30.05 -5.90 -0.73
CA SER A 529 30.79 -4.69 -0.33
C SER A 529 29.85 -3.49 -0.25
N TYR A 530 30.07 -2.65 0.77
CA TYR A 530 29.28 -1.47 1.07
C TYR A 530 29.30 -0.45 -0.08
N LYS A 531 28.10 0.06 -0.38
CA LYS A 531 27.85 1.17 -1.29
C LYS A 531 26.75 2.02 -0.69
N GLU A 532 27.03 3.31 -0.48
CA GLU A 532 26.09 4.22 0.15
C GLU A 532 24.85 4.45 -0.73
N GLU A 533 25.02 4.41 -2.05
CA GLU A 533 23.97 4.55 -3.04
C GLU A 533 22.95 3.40 -3.02
N GLU A 534 23.33 2.19 -2.56
CA GLU A 534 22.44 1.03 -2.54
C GLU A 534 21.58 1.02 -1.25
N LYS A 535 20.29 1.29 -1.40
CA LYS A 535 19.31 1.44 -0.32
C LYS A 535 18.48 0.19 -0.02
N GLY A 536 18.39 -0.75 -0.97
CA GLY A 536 17.62 -2.00 -0.80
C GLY A 536 16.55 -2.18 -1.87
N LEU A 537 15.32 -2.51 -1.52
CA LEU A 537 14.17 -2.62 -2.42
C LEU A 537 13.01 -1.80 -1.88
N THR A 538 12.39 -1.01 -2.74
CA THR A 538 11.08 -0.40 -2.51
C THR A 538 10.24 -0.67 -3.75
N LEU A 539 9.34 -1.66 -3.66
CA LEU A 539 8.30 -1.83 -4.67
C LEU A 539 7.15 -0.90 -4.32
N ALA A 540 6.75 -0.06 -5.27
CA ALA A 540 5.52 0.74 -5.18
C ALA A 540 4.59 0.39 -6.35
N THR A 541 3.33 0.09 -6.02
CA THR A 541 2.30 -0.21 -7.01
C THR A 541 0.92 0.18 -6.49
N ASN A 542 0.06 0.67 -7.38
CA ASN A 542 -1.35 0.87 -7.09
C ASN A 542 -2.14 -0.44 -7.05
N LEU A 543 -1.51 -1.58 -7.35
CA LEU A 543 -2.15 -2.87 -7.52
C LEU A 543 -1.86 -3.83 -6.36
N PRO A 544 -2.60 -4.94 -6.25
CA PRO A 544 -2.26 -6.04 -5.37
C PRO A 544 -0.89 -6.62 -5.73
N THR A 545 -0.13 -7.01 -4.71
CA THR A 545 1.19 -7.64 -4.86
C THR A 545 1.20 -9.04 -4.27
N TYR A 546 1.78 -10.00 -5.01
CA TYR A 546 2.04 -11.36 -4.54
C TYR A 546 3.55 -11.56 -4.40
N ILE A 547 3.99 -12.14 -3.28
CA ILE A 547 5.41 -12.43 -3.03
C ILE A 547 5.57 -13.93 -2.89
N LYS A 548 6.36 -14.54 -3.78
CA LYS A 548 6.53 -15.98 -3.85
C LYS A 548 7.87 -16.44 -3.31
N GLY A 549 7.81 -17.38 -2.37
CA GLY A 549 8.97 -18.06 -1.80
C GLY A 549 9.76 -17.20 -0.83
N ASP A 550 10.88 -17.78 -0.34
CA ASP A 550 11.76 -17.09 0.59
C ASP A 550 12.20 -15.74 0.04
N PHE A 551 12.07 -14.71 0.87
CA PHE A 551 12.22 -13.32 0.46
C PHE A 551 13.17 -12.58 1.38
N ASN A 552 14.25 -12.05 0.77
CA ASN A 552 15.24 -11.20 1.40
C ASN A 552 15.85 -11.82 2.65
N LEU A 553 16.44 -13.01 2.54
CA LEU A 553 16.94 -13.74 3.70
C LEU A 553 18.17 -13.06 4.30
N HIS A 554 18.22 -12.98 5.62
CA HIS A 554 19.48 -12.81 6.32
C HIS A 554 20.36 -14.03 6.12
N THR A 555 21.65 -13.82 5.87
CA THR A 555 22.63 -14.92 5.84
C THR A 555 23.10 -15.31 7.24
N GLN A 556 22.75 -14.51 8.26
CA GLN A 556 23.22 -14.61 9.64
C GLN A 556 22.15 -14.14 10.64
N GLU A 557 22.26 -14.51 11.91
CA GLU A 557 21.36 -14.04 12.99
C GLU A 557 21.99 -12.92 13.82
N GLU A 558 21.18 -12.21 14.61
CA GLU A 558 21.60 -11.09 15.47
C GLU A 558 22.65 -11.50 16.51
N PHE A 559 22.64 -12.78 16.89
CA PHE A 559 23.55 -13.39 17.84
C PHE A 559 24.26 -14.57 17.20
N THR A 560 25.46 -14.90 17.68
CA THR A 560 26.21 -16.07 17.21
C THR A 560 25.56 -17.39 17.65
N GLN A 561 24.71 -17.35 18.67
CA GLN A 561 23.87 -18.47 19.07
C GLN A 561 22.60 -18.52 18.22
N THR A 562 22.37 -19.63 17.52
CA THR A 562 21.13 -19.87 16.75
C THR A 562 19.89 -19.84 17.65
N LEU A 563 18.86 -19.14 17.20
CA LEU A 563 17.55 -19.16 17.82
C LEU A 563 16.85 -20.50 17.57
N VAL A 564 16.49 -21.20 18.64
CA VAL A 564 15.79 -22.48 18.52
C VAL A 564 14.33 -22.26 18.09
N GLU A 565 13.73 -23.25 17.42
CA GLU A 565 12.37 -23.11 16.87
C GLU A 565 11.29 -22.78 17.92
N SER A 566 11.45 -23.27 19.15
CA SER A 566 10.54 -22.99 20.28
C SER A 566 10.72 -21.61 20.89
N TRP A 567 11.74 -20.86 20.45
CA TRP A 567 12.16 -19.56 20.98
C TRP A 567 12.55 -19.58 22.46
N SER A 568 12.75 -20.77 23.05
CA SER A 568 13.06 -20.91 24.48
C SER A 568 14.39 -20.28 24.87
N ASN A 569 15.30 -20.06 23.91
CA ASN A 569 16.57 -19.38 24.14
C ASN A 569 16.55 -17.89 23.71
N PHE A 570 15.42 -17.31 23.33
CA PHE A 570 15.34 -15.95 22.78
C PHE A 570 16.03 -14.91 23.69
N TYR A 571 15.73 -14.95 25.00
CA TYR A 571 16.30 -14.05 26.01
C TYR A 571 17.64 -14.51 26.59
N THR A 572 18.16 -15.68 26.19
CA THR A 572 19.42 -16.23 26.72
C THR A 572 20.56 -16.18 25.71
N ARG A 573 20.33 -15.70 24.49
CA ARG A 573 21.39 -15.38 23.51
C ARG A 573 22.07 -14.08 23.96
N THR A 574 23.40 -14.07 24.02
CA THR A 574 24.14 -12.96 24.64
C THR A 574 25.30 -12.45 23.79
N THR A 575 25.77 -13.21 22.80
CA THR A 575 26.93 -12.82 21.99
C THR A 575 26.46 -12.22 20.68
N PHE A 576 26.48 -10.89 20.57
CA PHE A 576 26.10 -10.17 19.36
C PHE A 576 26.97 -10.58 18.17
N ASN A 577 26.34 -10.76 17.01
CA ASN A 577 27.03 -11.08 15.78
C ASN A 577 27.38 -9.79 15.00
N ASN A 578 28.67 -9.45 14.98
CA ASN A 578 29.17 -8.25 14.28
C ASN A 578 28.98 -8.25 12.75
N ASN A 579 28.55 -9.36 12.15
CA ASN A 579 28.29 -9.45 10.71
C ASN A 579 26.79 -9.43 10.37
N PHE A 580 25.90 -9.32 11.36
CA PHE A 580 24.46 -9.24 11.14
C PHE A 580 24.04 -7.87 10.61
N ALA A 581 23.19 -7.84 9.58
CA ALA A 581 22.59 -6.63 9.02
C ALA A 581 23.59 -5.48 8.70
N CYS A 582 24.84 -5.82 8.42
CA CYS A 582 25.88 -4.87 8.00
C CYS A 582 26.48 -5.32 6.68
N ARG A 583 27.24 -4.45 6.03
CA ARG A 583 27.91 -4.76 4.76
C ARG A 583 29.41 -4.82 4.98
N ALA A 584 30.08 -5.72 4.26
CA ALA A 584 31.54 -5.75 4.25
C ALA A 584 32.07 -4.38 3.79
N ASP A 585 33.16 -3.91 4.41
CA ASP A 585 33.80 -2.62 4.12
C ASP A 585 32.97 -1.36 4.48
N ASP A 586 31.87 -1.51 5.23
CA ASP A 586 31.14 -0.36 5.79
C ASP A 586 31.94 0.28 6.92
N SER A 587 32.39 1.53 6.72
CA SER A 587 33.21 2.26 7.71
C SER A 587 32.46 2.55 9.02
N ARG A 588 31.13 2.48 9.03
CA ARG A 588 30.29 2.62 10.24
C ARG A 588 30.36 1.38 11.13
N PHE A 589 30.75 0.22 10.59
CA PHE A 589 30.79 -1.07 11.27
C PHE A 589 32.15 -1.76 11.10
N LEU A 590 33.19 -1.26 11.79
CA LEU A 590 34.59 -1.72 11.66
C LEU A 590 34.82 -3.24 11.83
N ASN A 591 33.94 -3.90 12.59
CA ASN A 591 34.01 -5.34 12.90
C ASN A 591 33.19 -6.22 11.93
N CYS A 592 32.49 -5.62 10.97
CA CYS A 592 31.75 -6.34 9.92
C CYS A 592 32.73 -6.75 8.80
N LYS A 593 33.09 -8.04 8.74
CA LYS A 593 34.06 -8.56 7.75
C LYS A 593 33.37 -9.33 6.62
N THR A 594 32.47 -10.23 6.97
CA THR A 594 31.70 -11.00 6.00
C THR A 594 30.46 -10.23 5.56
N GLY A 595 29.78 -9.56 6.49
CA GLY A 595 28.53 -8.86 6.21
C GLY A 595 27.37 -9.76 5.78
N ASP A 596 26.24 -9.14 5.53
CA ASP A 596 24.96 -9.76 5.22
C ASP A 596 24.52 -9.41 3.79
N GLU A 597 23.81 -10.34 3.14
CA GLU A 597 23.24 -10.13 1.81
C GLU A 597 21.82 -9.55 1.86
N TRP A 598 21.20 -9.54 3.05
CA TRP A 598 19.93 -8.86 3.34
C TRP A 598 20.01 -7.35 3.08
N ARG A 599 18.91 -6.75 2.60
CA ARG A 599 18.75 -5.30 2.45
C ARG A 599 17.38 -4.86 2.96
N PRO A 600 17.16 -3.59 3.37
CA PRO A 600 15.80 -3.08 3.55
C PRO A 600 14.90 -3.41 2.36
N ALA A 601 13.71 -3.93 2.64
CA ALA A 601 12.73 -4.23 1.62
C ALA A 601 11.36 -3.67 2.04
N ASN A 602 10.83 -2.74 1.25
CA ASN A 602 9.53 -2.12 1.47
C ASN A 602 8.59 -2.48 0.32
N ILE A 603 7.40 -2.97 0.65
CA ILE A 603 6.35 -3.27 -0.33
C ILE A 603 5.17 -2.35 -0.06
N LEU A 604 4.95 -1.41 -0.98
CA LEU A 604 3.83 -0.48 -1.00
C LEU A 604 2.85 -0.88 -2.09
N ALA A 605 1.69 -1.39 -1.68
CA ALA A 605 0.73 -1.99 -2.60
C ALA A 605 -0.72 -1.72 -2.19
N ASP A 606 -1.66 -1.98 -3.09
CA ASP A 606 -3.08 -2.03 -2.76
C ASP A 606 -3.38 -3.08 -1.68
N ALA A 607 -2.67 -4.20 -1.79
CA ALA A 607 -2.83 -5.41 -1.00
C ALA A 607 -1.56 -6.25 -1.10
N VAL A 608 -1.23 -7.04 -0.08
CA VAL A 608 -0.09 -7.97 -0.16
C VAL A 608 -0.52 -9.39 0.20
N THR A 609 -0.20 -10.33 -0.70
CA THR A 609 -0.41 -11.77 -0.53
C THR A 609 0.94 -12.48 -0.49
N LEU A 610 1.15 -13.33 0.52
CA LEU A 610 2.34 -14.15 0.64
C LEU A 610 2.06 -15.56 0.12
N LEU A 611 2.98 -16.08 -0.68
CA LEU A 611 2.90 -17.38 -1.33
C LEU A 611 4.14 -18.23 -1.02
N SER A 612 3.95 -19.53 -0.86
CA SER A 612 5.03 -20.48 -0.70
C SER A 612 5.92 -20.57 -1.94
N GLY A 613 7.12 -21.12 -1.78
CA GLY A 613 8.01 -21.39 -2.91
C GLY A 613 7.43 -22.36 -3.94
N ASP A 614 6.43 -23.16 -3.54
CA ASP A 614 5.83 -24.20 -4.36
C ASP A 614 4.57 -23.75 -5.10
N PHE A 615 4.08 -22.52 -4.85
CA PHE A 615 2.90 -21.99 -5.55
C PHE A 615 3.13 -21.97 -7.05
N ASP A 616 2.25 -22.62 -7.81
CA ASP A 616 2.36 -22.69 -9.26
C ASP A 616 1.34 -21.75 -9.91
N PHE A 617 1.83 -20.70 -10.57
CA PHE A 617 1.00 -19.73 -11.28
C PHE A 617 0.38 -20.31 -12.55
N ASP A 618 0.92 -21.40 -13.09
CA ASP A 618 0.46 -22.06 -14.31
C ASP A 618 -0.36 -23.34 -14.03
N PHE A 619 -0.71 -23.62 -12.76
CA PHE A 619 -1.34 -24.87 -12.32
C PHE A 619 -2.74 -25.11 -12.93
N LYS A 620 -2.75 -25.73 -14.11
CA LYS A 620 -3.82 -26.53 -14.76
C LYS A 620 -5.24 -25.96 -14.71
N GLU A 621 -5.46 -24.85 -15.40
CA GLU A 621 -6.79 -24.22 -15.57
C GLU A 621 -7.82 -25.03 -16.40
N LEU A 622 -7.49 -26.19 -16.98
CA LEU A 622 -8.50 -27.03 -17.64
C LEU A 622 -9.20 -28.04 -16.71
N GLY A 623 -8.91 -28.03 -15.40
CA GLY A 623 -9.51 -29.00 -14.46
C GLY A 623 -9.69 -28.51 -13.03
N TYR A 624 -9.39 -27.25 -12.72
CA TYR A 624 -9.51 -26.72 -11.36
C TYR A 624 -10.56 -25.61 -11.32
N THR A 625 -11.68 -25.90 -10.66
CA THR A 625 -12.75 -24.94 -10.42
C THR A 625 -12.29 -23.88 -9.41
N ILE A 626 -12.74 -22.64 -9.57
CA ILE A 626 -12.64 -21.61 -8.52
C ILE A 626 -13.08 -22.22 -7.17
N GLY A 627 -12.28 -22.02 -6.11
CA GLY A 627 -12.35 -22.78 -4.83
C GLY A 627 -11.24 -23.84 -4.68
N SER A 628 -10.39 -23.92 -5.70
CA SER A 628 -9.25 -24.80 -5.88
C SER A 628 -7.98 -24.53 -5.00
N GLN A 629 -7.74 -25.01 -3.77
CA GLN A 629 -6.65 -24.47 -2.90
C GLN A 629 -5.31 -25.23 -3.07
N GLN A 630 -4.25 -24.54 -3.52
CA GLN A 630 -2.88 -25.09 -3.58
C GLN A 630 -2.29 -25.28 -2.17
N THR A 631 -1.39 -26.25 -2.00
CA THR A 631 -0.80 -26.58 -0.69
C THR A 631 0.65 -26.09 -0.61
N ALA A 632 0.95 -25.31 0.43
CA ALA A 632 2.32 -24.97 0.78
C ALA A 632 3.00 -26.17 1.44
N ASN A 633 4.14 -26.63 0.90
CA ASN A 633 4.82 -27.83 1.42
C ASN A 633 6.00 -27.50 2.34
N LYS A 634 6.36 -26.22 2.50
CA LYS A 634 7.50 -25.77 3.30
C LYS A 634 7.19 -24.48 4.06
N ASP A 635 7.85 -24.32 5.20
CA ASP A 635 8.01 -23.02 5.85
C ASP A 635 8.58 -22.00 4.85
N THR A 636 8.09 -20.77 4.88
CA THR A 636 8.58 -19.68 4.02
C THR A 636 8.90 -18.45 4.86
N THR A 637 10.06 -17.85 4.61
CA THR A 637 10.56 -16.69 5.36
C THR A 637 10.52 -15.42 4.53
N PHE A 638 10.03 -14.34 5.14
CA PHE A 638 9.81 -13.05 4.52
C PHE A 638 10.41 -11.94 5.39
N ASN A 639 11.50 -11.30 4.96
CA ASN A 639 12.04 -10.15 5.68
C ASN A 639 11.72 -8.86 4.91
N LEU A 640 10.63 -8.18 5.28
CA LEU A 640 10.18 -6.96 4.61
C LEU A 640 9.22 -6.12 5.47
N ILE A 641 9.13 -4.84 5.13
CA ILE A 641 8.09 -3.92 5.57
C ILE A 641 6.94 -3.97 4.56
N ILE A 642 5.72 -4.18 5.05
CA ILE A 642 4.49 -4.17 4.26
C ILE A 642 3.69 -2.92 4.59
N ALA A 643 3.53 -2.05 3.61
CA ALA A 643 2.61 -0.91 3.65
C ALA A 643 1.48 -1.15 2.64
N ALA A 644 0.34 -1.62 3.12
CA ALA A 644 -0.74 -2.13 2.26
C ALA A 644 -2.10 -1.54 2.62
N GLY A 645 -3.05 -1.68 1.69
CA GLY A 645 -4.46 -1.54 1.99
C GLY A 645 -5.04 -2.80 2.63
N ASP A 646 -5.96 -2.63 3.58
CA ASP A 646 -6.75 -3.74 4.12
C ASP A 646 -8.06 -3.91 3.35
N ASN A 647 -8.63 -5.12 3.37
CA ASN A 647 -9.95 -5.36 2.76
C ASN A 647 -11.02 -4.53 3.51
N PRO A 648 -12.00 -3.99 2.79
CA PRO A 648 -13.24 -3.55 3.42
C PRO A 648 -13.86 -4.71 4.21
N ALA A 649 -14.36 -4.42 5.40
CA ALA A 649 -15.28 -5.33 6.08
C ALA A 649 -16.63 -5.32 5.35
N GLN A 650 -17.51 -6.29 5.63
CA GLN A 650 -18.93 -6.22 5.29
C GLN A 650 -19.78 -6.39 6.56
N PRO A 651 -21.06 -5.98 6.55
CA PRO A 651 -21.94 -6.08 7.72
C PRO A 651 -21.96 -7.46 8.39
N THR A 652 -21.76 -8.53 7.61
CA THR A 652 -21.77 -9.92 8.09
C THR A 652 -20.42 -10.62 7.95
N VAL A 653 -19.39 -9.95 7.41
CA VAL A 653 -18.06 -10.52 7.18
C VAL A 653 -17.02 -9.62 7.83
N ASP A 654 -16.37 -10.14 8.87
CA ASP A 654 -15.23 -9.48 9.50
C ASP A 654 -14.07 -9.37 8.49
N ASN A 655 -13.38 -8.22 8.47
CA ASN A 655 -12.16 -8.09 7.68
C ASN A 655 -11.00 -8.90 8.30
N GLY A 656 -11.18 -9.47 9.49
CA GLY A 656 -10.22 -10.35 10.15
C GLY A 656 -9.01 -9.63 10.73
N GLY A 657 -9.03 -8.29 10.83
CA GLY A 657 -8.00 -7.49 11.51
C GLY A 657 -6.57 -7.70 11.00
N LEU A 658 -5.58 -7.52 11.91
CA LEU A 658 -4.15 -7.55 11.57
C LEU A 658 -3.72 -8.87 10.91
N ASN A 659 -4.25 -10.01 11.37
CA ASN A 659 -3.96 -11.34 10.80
C ASN A 659 -4.43 -11.51 9.35
N ASN A 660 -5.19 -10.55 8.82
CA ASN A 660 -5.67 -10.53 7.45
C ASN A 660 -5.12 -9.37 6.60
N LEU A 661 -4.37 -8.43 7.20
CA LEU A 661 -3.67 -7.37 6.47
C LEU A 661 -2.67 -7.99 5.47
N VAL A 662 -1.98 -9.04 5.90
CA VAL A 662 -1.19 -9.92 5.04
C VAL A 662 -2.08 -11.10 4.62
N ARG A 663 -2.31 -11.22 3.31
CA ARG A 663 -3.22 -12.21 2.73
C ARG A 663 -2.48 -13.50 2.42
N VAL A 664 -3.23 -14.60 2.41
CA VAL A 664 -2.78 -15.93 1.99
C VAL A 664 -3.89 -16.57 1.17
N ILE A 665 -3.52 -17.39 0.17
CA ILE A 665 -4.48 -18.11 -0.71
C ILE A 665 -4.16 -19.60 -0.86
N GLU A 666 -3.16 -20.09 -0.10
CA GLU A 666 -2.75 -21.49 -0.06
C GLU A 666 -3.20 -22.17 1.24
N ASN A 667 -3.19 -23.49 1.26
CA ASN A 667 -3.37 -24.32 2.43
C ASN A 667 -2.00 -24.49 3.12
N TRP A 668 -1.93 -24.10 4.39
CA TRP A 668 -0.70 -24.10 5.19
C TRP A 668 -0.75 -25.02 6.41
N THR A 669 -1.63 -26.04 6.46
CA THR A 669 -1.87 -26.89 7.66
C THR A 669 -0.60 -27.30 8.43
N SER A 670 0.48 -27.60 7.73
CA SER A 670 1.73 -28.12 8.33
C SER A 670 2.92 -27.18 8.22
N ASN A 671 2.73 -25.93 7.76
CA ASN A 671 3.83 -25.03 7.42
C ASN A 671 3.61 -23.61 7.99
N LYS A 672 4.73 -22.92 8.22
CA LYS A 672 4.77 -21.62 8.89
C LYS A 672 5.09 -20.51 7.89
N ILE A 673 4.54 -19.33 8.16
CA ILE A 673 5.04 -18.08 7.59
C ILE A 673 5.87 -17.39 8.68
N LYS A 674 7.17 -17.20 8.41
CA LYS A 674 8.09 -16.44 9.25
C LYS A 674 8.24 -15.06 8.63
N LEU A 675 7.87 -14.01 9.37
CA LEU A 675 8.00 -12.64 8.88
C LEU A 675 8.78 -11.79 9.88
N ASN A 676 9.88 -11.20 9.43
CA ASN A 676 10.62 -10.19 10.19
C ASN A 676 10.48 -8.84 9.48
N GLY A 677 9.95 -7.82 10.17
CA GLY A 677 9.77 -6.50 9.57
C GLY A 677 8.69 -5.68 10.27
N ALA A 678 7.89 -4.94 9.50
CA ALA A 678 6.83 -4.10 10.03
C ALA A 678 5.58 -4.10 9.13
N PHE A 679 4.43 -3.85 9.73
CA PHE A 679 3.15 -3.72 9.04
C PHE A 679 2.61 -2.31 9.17
N MET A 680 2.14 -1.74 8.07
CA MET A 680 1.51 -0.43 8.00
C MET A 680 0.25 -0.54 7.15
N GLN A 681 -0.90 -0.20 7.73
CA GLN A 681 -2.13 -0.02 6.97
C GLN A 681 -2.18 1.43 6.49
N VAL A 682 -2.08 1.65 5.18
CA VAL A 682 -1.96 3.00 4.60
C VAL A 682 -3.23 3.47 3.90
N LYS A 683 -4.08 2.54 3.46
CA LYS A 683 -5.36 2.84 2.79
C LYS A 683 -6.34 1.68 2.94
N LYS A 684 -7.52 1.82 2.33
CA LYS A 684 -8.41 0.69 2.02
C LYS A 684 -8.08 0.22 0.61
N SER A 685 -8.08 -1.10 0.41
CA SER A 685 -7.80 -1.70 -0.90
C SER A 685 -8.90 -1.28 -1.89
N ALA A 686 -8.51 -0.80 -3.07
CA ALA A 686 -9.40 -0.40 -4.15
C ALA A 686 -9.53 -1.46 -5.25
N TYR A 687 -8.62 -2.43 -5.33
CA TYR A 687 -8.66 -3.47 -6.37
C TYR A 687 -9.02 -4.84 -5.77
N ALA A 688 -8.40 -5.16 -4.65
CA ALA A 688 -8.57 -6.44 -3.98
C ALA A 688 -9.61 -6.35 -2.85
N THR A 689 -10.82 -5.95 -3.25
CA THR A 689 -12.00 -5.73 -2.40
C THR A 689 -12.87 -6.97 -2.20
N GLY A 690 -12.47 -8.16 -2.69
CA GLY A 690 -13.25 -9.38 -2.52
C GLY A 690 -13.50 -9.72 -1.04
N THR A 691 -14.76 -10.05 -0.72
CA THR A 691 -15.23 -10.27 0.65
C THR A 691 -15.85 -11.66 0.88
N ASN A 692 -16.28 -12.34 -0.18
CA ASN A 692 -16.95 -13.63 -0.12
C ASN A 692 -16.15 -14.70 -0.88
N PRO A 693 -15.09 -15.28 -0.28
CA PRO A 693 -14.39 -16.39 -0.91
C PRO A 693 -15.36 -17.59 -1.02
N PRO A 694 -15.41 -18.28 -2.17
CA PRO A 694 -16.34 -19.39 -2.42
C PRO A 694 -16.07 -20.62 -1.53
N GLN A 695 -14.92 -20.66 -0.86
CA GLN A 695 -14.60 -21.57 0.23
C GLN A 695 -13.88 -20.78 1.34
N PRO A 696 -14.15 -21.04 2.63
CA PRO A 696 -13.27 -20.55 3.68
C PRO A 696 -11.85 -21.09 3.40
N ILE A 697 -10.84 -20.23 3.51
CA ILE A 697 -9.43 -20.65 3.47
C ILE A 697 -9.25 -21.62 4.64
N ASN A 698 -9.37 -22.90 4.36
CA ASN A 698 -9.21 -23.94 5.35
C ASN A 698 -7.71 -24.07 5.60
N ASN A 699 -7.30 -23.81 6.84
CA ASN A 699 -5.93 -23.95 7.35
C ASN A 699 -4.97 -22.79 7.01
N PRO A 700 -5.11 -21.63 7.69
CA PRO A 700 -4.09 -20.57 7.65
C PRO A 700 -2.77 -21.05 8.28
N PRO A 701 -1.63 -20.41 7.94
CA PRO A 701 -0.33 -20.79 8.50
C PRO A 701 -0.24 -20.46 9.99
N THR A 702 0.62 -21.18 10.69
CA THR A 702 1.20 -20.63 11.93
C THR A 702 2.03 -19.41 11.56
N ARG A 703 1.71 -18.26 12.15
CA ARG A 703 2.35 -16.97 11.87
C ARG A 703 3.42 -16.68 12.91
N GLN A 704 4.66 -16.52 12.47
CA GLN A 704 5.79 -16.14 13.30
C GLN A 704 6.26 -14.75 12.91
N TRP A 705 5.62 -13.73 13.48
CA TRP A 705 5.90 -12.34 13.19
C TRP A 705 6.86 -11.74 14.21
N ARG A 706 7.87 -11.01 13.74
CA ARG A 706 8.82 -10.28 14.57
C ARG A 706 9.21 -8.96 13.91
N TYR A 707 9.78 -8.08 14.69
CA TYR A 707 10.45 -6.89 14.16
C TYR A 707 11.88 -7.25 13.73
N ASP A 708 12.26 -6.84 12.52
CA ASP A 708 13.62 -6.99 12.02
C ASP A 708 14.50 -5.88 12.59
N VAL A 709 15.32 -6.22 13.58
CA VAL A 709 16.24 -5.25 14.22
C VAL A 709 17.37 -4.80 13.29
N GLY A 710 17.58 -5.49 12.16
CA GLY A 710 18.50 -5.08 11.11
C GLY A 710 18.16 -3.72 10.51
N LEU A 711 16.87 -3.35 10.51
CA LEU A 711 16.36 -2.06 10.05
C LEU A 711 16.93 -0.86 10.82
N LEU A 712 17.34 -1.05 12.08
CA LEU A 712 17.88 0.01 12.93
C LEU A 712 19.28 0.47 12.50
N PHE A 713 20.00 -0.33 11.71
CA PHE A 713 21.38 -0.07 11.29
C PHE A 713 21.50 0.52 9.87
N GLN A 714 20.39 0.63 9.15
CA GLN A 714 20.40 0.98 7.73
C GLN A 714 20.34 2.48 7.50
N LEU A 715 20.91 2.93 6.39
CA LEU A 715 20.70 4.30 5.94
C LEU A 715 19.25 4.48 5.48
N PRO A 716 18.65 5.66 5.70
CA PRO A 716 17.29 5.91 5.27
C PRO A 716 17.20 5.86 3.74
N ASP A 717 16.30 5.03 3.24
CA ASP A 717 15.80 5.05 1.87
C ASP A 717 14.66 6.08 1.72
N LEU A 718 14.09 6.21 0.52
CA LEU A 718 13.00 7.19 0.31
C LEU A 718 11.80 6.91 1.21
N PHE A 719 11.51 5.63 1.45
CA PHE A 719 10.40 5.21 2.30
C PHE A 719 10.59 5.68 3.74
N ALA A 720 11.74 5.40 4.33
CA ALA A 720 12.09 5.83 5.67
C ALA A 720 12.07 7.37 5.79
N THR A 721 12.60 8.11 4.80
CA THR A 721 12.55 9.59 4.83
C THR A 721 11.14 10.17 4.78
N LYS A 722 10.15 9.42 4.25
CA LYS A 722 8.74 9.82 4.27
C LYS A 722 8.07 9.58 5.63
N LEU A 723 8.67 8.74 6.49
CA LEU A 723 8.18 8.44 7.84
C LEU A 723 8.84 9.30 8.92
N THR A 724 9.97 9.93 8.62
CA THR A 724 10.66 10.80 9.60
C THR A 724 9.90 12.09 9.80
N VAL A 725 9.38 12.28 11.01
CA VAL A 725 9.00 13.59 11.53
C VAL A 725 10.09 14.00 12.51
N THR A 726 10.78 15.11 12.26
CA THR A 726 11.71 15.66 13.25
C THR A 726 10.89 16.42 14.30
N PRO A 727 10.72 15.91 15.52
CA PRO A 727 10.09 16.69 16.57
C PRO A 727 10.95 17.93 16.86
N ALA A 728 10.30 19.04 17.22
CA ALA A 728 11.00 20.30 17.55
C ALA A 728 11.86 20.18 18.81
N GLU A 729 11.55 19.22 19.70
CA GLU A 729 12.32 18.89 20.88
C GLU A 729 12.80 17.42 20.83
N PRO A 730 14.00 17.10 21.34
CA PRO A 730 14.43 15.73 21.52
C PRO A 730 13.40 14.95 22.38
N PRO A 731 13.09 13.69 22.05
CA PRO A 731 12.22 12.88 22.91
C PRO A 731 12.86 12.72 24.30
N ASP A 732 12.03 12.78 25.35
CA ASP A 732 12.47 12.40 26.68
C ASP A 732 12.67 10.87 26.70
N GLU A 733 13.91 10.40 26.62
CA GLU A 733 14.24 8.96 26.57
C GLU A 733 14.40 8.38 27.98
N TYR A 734 13.35 7.72 28.48
CA TYR A 734 13.41 6.88 29.68
C TYR A 734 13.22 5.40 29.28
N LEU A 735 14.28 4.61 29.37
CA LEU A 735 14.21 3.15 29.18
C LEU A 735 14.10 2.47 30.54
N ARG A 736 13.00 1.75 30.77
CA ARG A 736 12.80 0.95 31.98
C ARG A 736 12.32 -0.45 31.60
N GLU A 737 13.00 -1.46 32.11
CA GLU A 737 12.48 -2.82 32.07
C GLU A 737 11.31 -2.94 33.06
N VAL A 738 10.13 -3.27 32.54
CA VAL A 738 8.92 -3.42 33.35
C VAL A 738 8.88 -4.86 33.90
N SER A 739 8.69 -5.00 35.21
CA SER A 739 8.65 -6.33 35.84
C SER A 739 7.49 -7.17 35.30
N ARG A 740 7.60 -8.50 35.34
CA ARG A 740 6.49 -9.38 34.95
C ARG A 740 5.25 -9.23 35.84
N GLY A 741 5.43 -8.89 37.12
CA GLY A 741 4.32 -8.64 38.06
C GLY A 741 3.59 -7.31 37.82
N ASP A 742 4.03 -6.52 36.85
CA ASP A 742 3.34 -5.31 36.44
C ASP A 742 1.95 -5.62 35.85
N THR A 743 0.94 -4.84 36.22
CA THR A 743 -0.47 -5.09 35.82
C THR A 743 -0.67 -5.24 34.31
N TRP A 744 0.06 -4.47 33.48
CA TRP A 744 -0.05 -4.56 32.02
C TRP A 744 0.62 -5.81 31.48
N VAL A 745 1.87 -6.04 31.88
CA VAL A 745 2.66 -7.21 31.47
C VAL A 745 1.97 -8.50 31.95
N GLN A 746 1.47 -8.50 33.17
CA GLN A 746 0.69 -9.59 33.75
C GLN A 746 -0.56 -9.89 32.93
N THR A 747 -1.30 -8.88 32.47
CA THR A 747 -2.50 -9.10 31.65
C THR A 747 -2.16 -9.84 30.34
N LEU A 748 -1.02 -9.52 29.72
CA LEU A 748 -0.55 -10.17 28.50
C LEU A 748 -0.02 -11.58 28.77
N LEU A 749 0.87 -11.73 29.75
CA LEU A 749 1.54 -13.01 30.05
C LEU A 749 0.61 -14.03 30.73
N CYS A 750 -0.42 -13.58 31.44
CA CYS A 750 -1.42 -14.43 32.06
C CYS A 750 -2.67 -14.66 31.19
N ALA A 751 -2.69 -14.13 29.96
CA ALA A 751 -3.80 -14.33 29.05
C ALA A 751 -4.03 -15.84 28.84
N LYS A 752 -5.30 -16.27 28.95
CA LYS A 752 -5.69 -17.66 28.72
C LYS A 752 -6.93 -17.79 27.87
N GLU A 753 -7.02 -18.88 27.14
CA GLU A 753 -8.22 -19.27 26.41
C GLU A 753 -9.34 -19.59 27.39
N THR A 754 -10.52 -19.02 27.11
CA THR A 754 -11.68 -19.16 28.00
C THR A 754 -12.26 -20.58 27.98
N SER A 755 -12.11 -21.29 26.86
CA SER A 755 -12.63 -22.64 26.65
C SER A 755 -11.71 -23.73 27.21
N THR A 756 -10.39 -23.56 27.08
CA THR A 756 -9.39 -24.60 27.41
C THR A 756 -8.59 -24.31 28.68
N ASN A 757 -8.64 -23.06 29.20
CA ASN A 757 -7.73 -22.56 30.24
C ASN A 757 -6.24 -22.59 29.85
N ASN A 758 -5.90 -22.86 28.59
CA ASN A 758 -4.52 -22.81 28.11
C ASN A 758 -4.03 -21.37 28.11
N PHE A 759 -2.83 -21.16 28.62
CA PHE A 759 -2.20 -19.85 28.64
C PHE A 759 -1.56 -19.55 27.30
N ALA A 760 -1.61 -18.28 26.89
CA ALA A 760 -0.96 -17.79 25.68
C ALA A 760 0.57 -18.00 25.73
N ILE A 761 1.15 -18.00 26.93
CA ILE A 761 2.54 -18.37 27.20
C ILE A 761 2.54 -19.73 27.90
N GLU A 762 2.96 -20.77 27.19
CA GLU A 762 2.97 -22.15 27.71
C GLU A 762 4.04 -22.35 28.80
N ASP A 763 5.20 -21.71 28.64
CA ASP A 763 6.27 -21.81 29.63
C ASP A 763 5.89 -21.05 30.91
N LYS A 764 5.62 -21.82 31.96
CA LYS A 764 5.28 -21.29 33.27
C LYS A 764 6.30 -20.29 33.79
N LYS A 765 7.59 -20.52 33.53
CA LYS A 765 8.68 -19.68 34.03
C LYS A 765 8.77 -18.33 33.33
N GLN A 766 8.07 -18.14 32.22
CA GLN A 766 7.99 -16.85 31.52
C GLN A 766 6.82 -16.00 32.01
N ARG A 767 5.94 -16.55 32.85
CA ARG A 767 4.76 -15.85 33.38
C ARG A 767 5.03 -15.21 34.75
N PRO A 768 4.26 -14.19 35.14
CA PRO A 768 4.25 -13.65 36.51
C PRO A 768 3.78 -14.70 37.52
N ASP A 769 4.30 -14.64 38.75
CA ASP A 769 4.01 -15.60 39.83
C ASP A 769 2.51 -15.80 40.10
N SER A 770 1.70 -14.76 39.89
CA SER A 770 0.24 -14.79 40.05
C SER A 770 -0.48 -15.71 39.08
N CYS A 771 0.19 -16.17 38.01
CA CYS A 771 -0.39 -17.06 37.02
C CYS A 771 0.58 -18.13 36.49
N GLN A 772 1.65 -18.43 37.24
CA GLN A 772 2.41 -19.67 37.06
C GLN A 772 1.59 -20.87 37.50
#